data_AF-A0A2T4JS53-F1
#
_entry.id   AF-A0A2T4JS53-F1
#
_cell.length_a   1.000
_cell.length_b   1.000
_cell.length_c   1.000
_cell.angle_alpha   90.00
_cell.angle_beta   90.00
_cell.angle_gamma   90.00
#
_symmetry.space_group_name_H-M   'P 1'
#
loop_
_entity.id
_entity.type
_entity.pdbx_description
1 polymer ?
#
loop_
_entity_poly.entity_id
_entity_poly.type
_entity_poly.pdbx_seq_one_letter_code
_entity_poly.pdbx_strand_id
1 'polypeptide(L)'
;MNETSNTARARRTSWRIALLGTVALLPLMGAPARADDSGNTLRLLTLNIWNQYKQQPERPTQLMIPGDYDAVLFQEVNGSNYIENIPGLLKDAGLGTYQGIRNGSSGVISRLPGSLGSIDLPGSKQGREISYAIATGAGGRPDTTIGAVHFDYADTTADRVKEAKELSKWAASLSGPLIMAGDFNAGDVSERGLHSVSQQEFLLRVYTKNPNNSFYYDLLKQYAKDQTALDKFIADWRGKGGSAIDGATVPTGLFEEETYPIAGNTPVTMNVLKKQFMLFQTEAEREGFAPHDLGDGSTTWPSYGEDDTNTWGSWDRVKIDHFLISRPFGKWFALTDDPEDEYLGVIDKFYVTNPDNSQTPLSDHEPVAHEFTWVGPQLERYTGADGEATRLVWGADAAQFAEKEKEFFLTRNNMRTDVYLGQIADADGNPILTDLTLAEKKTLLDCESTDPRFQQAIVDYCIDDHSFIGETLVTDEGTVIVNEDAALGGADATLRLSDGSLRIAGTAMTTLARNVSLEGEGGTIEIASDNAAITASGVFSGTGAFTKSGEGLLALTGASSYTGATTVAAGELLVKGSIASSAMTTVANGAALAGSGTVGNATIASGGTLHTGSELGALKVQGDLTFAQGSTFAVETGAEGGSNTVKVSGTAKLNGSVLALGGSGVYKPSTSYTLLSAAKGLEGSFGSVSSTLAFMDASLAYGETDVSLTLDRNDTAFDRVARSANGRAAATGVESLGMGNAVYDEVVMTDVETANAAFDSLSGEAHAAALAADVGSALTLGDVMNGRSRGFTSGTEVARGAIGGASTASVWAKAYGAWGESGADGVSDADRNAAGTLFGLDGEVGDNWRLGVVAGFGTSTVKLSDSRVEADSYHLGIYGGTTSGPMGLRFGLTHSLNDNDSRRGVTYGAVSETLTASYDSQVTQLFGEASYRIDTARGLLEPFVGLAQLHASTDGFTESGGASALTGSDAKMDTTFATLGLRTEQGFELGGRRALFEGEIGLRHAFGDVDPETTLAFAGGSEFGVTGAPVAENTAILRASVALDLAPGADVSVGYAGAFGDDITDHRLAANLRVKF
;
A
#
# COMPACT_ATOMS: atom_id res chain seq x y z
N MET A 1 25.45 -15.72 3.30
CA MET A 1 26.00 -15.64 1.93
C MET A 1 25.03 -16.42 1.05
N ASN A 2 23.83 -15.88 0.78
CA ASN A 2 23.52 -14.81 -0.19
C ASN A 2 23.99 -15.21 -1.60
N GLU A 3 23.19 -15.15 -2.66
CA GLU A 3 21.92 -14.47 -2.87
C GLU A 3 21.31 -14.97 -4.20
N THR A 4 19.98 -14.95 -4.26
CA THR A 4 19.15 -15.11 -5.44
C THR A 4 18.85 -13.74 -6.06
N SER A 5 18.86 -13.61 -7.40
CA SER A 5 18.08 -12.59 -8.10
C SER A 5 17.49 -13.08 -9.45
N ASN A 6 16.16 -13.22 -9.43
CA ASN A 6 15.13 -12.73 -10.35
C ASN A 6 15.15 -12.93 -11.90
N THR A 7 14.11 -13.69 -12.31
CA THR A 7 13.05 -13.40 -13.31
C THR A 7 13.36 -13.36 -14.81
N ALA A 8 12.70 -14.25 -15.58
CA ALA A 8 11.79 -13.88 -16.69
C ALA A 8 11.10 -15.08 -17.38
N ARG A 9 9.79 -14.92 -17.64
CA ARG A 9 8.97 -15.44 -18.77
C ARG A 9 8.78 -16.96 -18.94
N ALA A 10 7.51 -17.39 -18.88
CA ALA A 10 7.04 -18.58 -19.60
C ALA A 10 5.69 -18.31 -20.31
N ARG A 11 5.68 -18.51 -21.64
CA ARG A 11 4.49 -18.65 -22.50
C ARG A 11 4.35 -20.12 -22.92
N ARG A 12 3.11 -20.64 -22.78
CA ARG A 12 2.38 -21.65 -23.59
C ARG A 12 3.17 -22.69 -24.42
N THR A 13 2.91 -23.98 -24.18
CA THR A 13 2.34 -25.00 -25.11
C THR A 13 2.16 -26.33 -24.33
N SER A 14 1.07 -27.08 -24.43
CA SER A 14 0.79 -28.01 -25.54
C SER A 14 -0.53 -28.79 -25.30
N TRP A 15 -1.07 -29.33 -26.39
CA TRP A 15 -2.37 -29.98 -26.54
C TRP A 15 -2.32 -31.52 -26.41
N ARG A 16 -3.36 -32.06 -25.77
CA ARG A 16 -4.26 -33.18 -26.18
C ARG A 16 -3.87 -34.69 -26.20
N ILE A 17 -4.81 -35.43 -25.57
CA ILE A 17 -5.45 -36.74 -25.89
C ILE A 17 -4.77 -38.03 -25.39
N ALA A 18 -5.51 -38.76 -24.53
CA ALA A 18 -5.89 -40.16 -24.78
C ALA A 18 -7.14 -40.56 -23.95
N LEU A 19 -8.14 -41.06 -24.66
CA LEU A 19 -9.39 -41.68 -24.21
C LEU A 19 -9.15 -43.10 -23.64
N LEU A 20 -10.15 -43.59 -22.88
CA LEU A 20 -10.64 -44.99 -22.67
C LEU A 20 -10.79 -45.27 -21.16
N GLY A 21 -11.90 -45.79 -20.63
CA GLY A 21 -13.15 -46.23 -21.21
C GLY A 21 -14.04 -46.84 -20.11
N THR A 22 -15.34 -46.57 -20.23
CA THR A 22 -16.49 -47.42 -19.84
C THR A 22 -16.40 -48.33 -18.60
N VAL A 23 -17.15 -47.99 -17.55
CA VAL A 23 -17.71 -48.97 -16.60
C VAL A 23 -19.22 -48.71 -16.43
N ALA A 24 -19.95 -49.81 -16.62
CA ALA A 24 -21.35 -50.12 -16.38
C ALA A 24 -22.23 -49.14 -15.56
N LEU A 25 -23.31 -48.69 -16.19
CA LEU A 25 -24.53 -48.18 -15.54
C LEU A 25 -25.42 -49.36 -15.10
N LEU A 26 -25.55 -49.52 -13.78
CA LEU A 26 -26.70 -50.15 -13.13
C LEU A 26 -27.72 -49.04 -12.82
N PRO A 27 -29.03 -49.24 -12.98
CA PRO A 27 -30.01 -48.30 -12.46
C PRO A 27 -30.10 -48.54 -10.94
N LEU A 28 -29.32 -47.79 -10.18
CA LEU A 28 -29.59 -47.60 -8.77
C LEU A 28 -30.83 -46.69 -8.70
N MET A 29 -31.93 -47.23 -8.17
CA MET A 29 -32.97 -46.37 -7.61
C MET A 29 -32.28 -45.50 -6.57
N GLY A 30 -32.18 -44.19 -6.85
CA GLY A 30 -31.58 -43.23 -5.95
C GLY A 30 -32.26 -43.32 -4.59
N ALA A 31 -31.46 -43.45 -3.54
CA ALA A 31 -31.92 -43.04 -2.22
C ALA A 31 -32.32 -41.56 -2.33
N PRO A 32 -33.31 -41.07 -1.55
CA PRO A 32 -33.60 -39.64 -1.49
C PRO A 32 -32.30 -38.87 -1.26
N ALA A 33 -32.14 -37.73 -1.92
CA ALA A 33 -31.03 -36.84 -1.63
C ALA A 33 -31.22 -36.39 -0.18
N ARG A 34 -30.32 -36.78 0.73
CA ARG A 34 -30.50 -36.55 2.17
C ARG A 34 -29.76 -35.29 2.56
N ALA A 35 -30.41 -34.46 3.38
CA ALA A 35 -29.72 -33.42 4.12
C ALA A 35 -28.59 -34.05 4.97
N ASP A 36 -27.46 -33.34 5.10
CA ASP A 36 -26.37 -33.77 5.98
C ASP A 36 -26.87 -33.90 7.44
N ASP A 37 -26.71 -35.11 8.00
CA ASP A 37 -27.13 -35.43 9.37
C ASP A 37 -26.18 -34.80 10.44
N SER A 38 -25.17 -34.03 10.03
CA SER A 38 -24.20 -33.30 10.90
C SER A 38 -24.84 -32.24 11.81
N GLY A 39 -26.00 -31.71 11.42
CA GLY A 39 -26.81 -30.76 12.20
C GLY A 39 -26.44 -29.28 12.05
N ASN A 40 -25.30 -28.94 11.43
CA ASN A 40 -24.92 -27.55 11.12
C ASN A 40 -25.30 -27.09 9.71
N THR A 41 -25.78 -27.99 8.86
CA THR A 41 -26.28 -27.72 7.51
C THR A 41 -27.81 -27.57 7.51
N LEU A 42 -28.32 -26.68 6.66
CA LEU A 42 -29.74 -26.44 6.43
C LEU A 42 -30.03 -26.58 4.94
N ARG A 43 -30.90 -27.51 4.56
CA ARG A 43 -31.35 -27.65 3.16
C ARG A 43 -32.70 -26.94 2.98
N LEU A 44 -32.70 -25.81 2.27
CA LEU A 44 -33.87 -24.91 2.18
C LEU A 44 -34.35 -24.82 0.73
N LEU A 45 -35.67 -24.87 0.53
CA LEU A 45 -36.32 -24.65 -0.78
C LEU A 45 -37.17 -23.38 -0.73
N THR A 46 -37.04 -22.50 -1.70
CA THR A 46 -37.97 -21.39 -1.91
C THR A 46 -38.90 -21.68 -3.09
N LEU A 47 -40.18 -21.33 -2.94
CA LEU A 47 -41.23 -21.62 -3.92
C LEU A 47 -42.27 -20.51 -3.97
N ASN A 48 -42.27 -19.76 -5.06
CA ASN A 48 -43.39 -18.89 -5.40
C ASN A 48 -44.57 -19.73 -5.91
N ILE A 49 -45.81 -19.40 -5.54
CA ILE A 49 -46.97 -20.24 -5.83
C ILE A 49 -47.84 -19.65 -6.92
N TRP A 50 -47.92 -20.38 -8.02
CA TRP A 50 -48.76 -20.03 -9.15
C TRP A 50 -50.25 -20.38 -8.95
N ASN A 51 -51.14 -19.50 -9.40
CA ASN A 51 -52.60 -19.62 -9.22
C ASN A 51 -53.20 -20.93 -9.78
N GLN A 52 -52.58 -21.57 -10.77
CA GLN A 52 -53.08 -22.79 -11.41
C GLN A 52 -53.11 -24.01 -10.48
N TYR A 53 -52.16 -24.13 -9.54
CA TYR A 53 -52.00 -25.32 -8.69
C TYR A 53 -52.26 -25.09 -7.20
N LYS A 54 -52.72 -23.89 -6.78
CA LYS A 54 -52.98 -23.52 -5.37
C LYS A 54 -53.85 -24.52 -4.58
N GLN A 55 -54.71 -25.29 -5.27
CA GLN A 55 -55.60 -26.28 -4.66
C GLN A 55 -55.10 -27.75 -4.76
N GLN A 56 -53.94 -27.99 -5.36
CA GLN A 56 -53.38 -29.32 -5.66
C GLN A 56 -52.02 -29.55 -4.96
N PRO A 57 -51.97 -29.68 -3.61
CA PRO A 57 -50.72 -29.82 -2.84
C PRO A 57 -49.91 -31.09 -3.17
N GLU A 58 -50.53 -32.09 -3.80
CA GLU A 58 -49.87 -33.31 -4.30
C GLU A 58 -48.93 -33.08 -5.49
N ARG A 59 -49.07 -31.92 -6.16
CA ARG A 59 -48.25 -31.56 -7.33
C ARG A 59 -46.85 -31.07 -6.92
N PRO A 60 -46.69 -30.02 -6.10
CA PRO A 60 -45.37 -29.55 -5.68
C PRO A 60 -44.62 -30.55 -4.77
N THR A 61 -45.34 -31.46 -4.10
CA THR A 61 -44.72 -32.50 -3.25
C THR A 61 -43.92 -33.53 -4.04
N GLN A 62 -44.11 -33.63 -5.36
CA GLN A 62 -43.28 -34.47 -6.23
C GLN A 62 -41.82 -34.03 -6.26
N LEU A 63 -41.54 -32.73 -6.05
CA LEU A 63 -40.19 -32.20 -5.87
C LEU A 63 -39.71 -32.35 -4.43
N MET A 64 -40.58 -32.04 -3.47
CA MET A 64 -40.18 -31.95 -2.06
C MET A 64 -39.83 -33.31 -1.44
N ILE A 65 -40.45 -34.40 -1.90
CA ILE A 65 -40.20 -35.74 -1.38
C ILE A 65 -38.77 -36.24 -1.72
N PRO A 66 -38.34 -36.24 -2.99
CA PRO A 66 -36.98 -36.69 -3.32
C PRO A 66 -35.87 -35.69 -2.91
N GLY A 67 -36.19 -34.39 -2.79
CA GLY A 67 -35.23 -33.36 -2.38
C GLY A 67 -34.98 -33.24 -0.86
N ASP A 68 -35.87 -33.81 -0.02
CA ASP A 68 -35.72 -33.92 1.44
C ASP A 68 -35.38 -32.61 2.20
N TYR A 69 -36.07 -31.52 1.87
CA TYR A 69 -35.80 -30.19 2.42
C TYR A 69 -36.16 -30.03 3.91
N ASP A 70 -35.34 -29.32 4.68
CA ASP A 70 -35.58 -29.02 6.09
C ASP A 70 -36.66 -27.96 6.32
N ALA A 71 -36.74 -26.99 5.40
CA ALA A 71 -37.83 -26.04 5.34
C ALA A 71 -38.14 -25.67 3.89
N VAL A 72 -39.42 -25.39 3.65
CA VAL A 72 -39.90 -24.82 2.39
C VAL A 72 -40.52 -23.46 2.68
N LEU A 73 -40.05 -22.45 1.96
CA LEU A 73 -40.42 -21.05 2.05
C LEU A 73 -41.33 -20.71 0.87
N PHE A 74 -42.51 -20.18 1.15
CA PHE A 74 -43.54 -19.95 0.15
C PHE A 74 -43.85 -18.47 -0.04
N GLN A 75 -43.94 -18.06 -1.30
CA GLN A 75 -44.48 -16.77 -1.74
C GLN A 75 -45.81 -16.98 -2.48
N GLU A 76 -46.66 -15.96 -2.55
CA GLU A 76 -48.02 -16.04 -3.10
C GLU A 76 -48.95 -17.14 -2.53
N VAL A 77 -48.71 -17.61 -1.30
CA VAL A 77 -49.42 -18.76 -0.71
C VAL A 77 -50.89 -18.49 -0.36
N ASN A 78 -51.35 -17.25 -0.53
CA ASN A 78 -52.71 -16.84 -0.20
C ASN A 78 -53.74 -17.65 -1.00
N GLY A 79 -54.78 -18.12 -0.31
CA GLY A 79 -55.83 -18.96 -0.90
C GLY A 79 -55.40 -20.39 -1.27
N SER A 80 -54.15 -20.80 -1.03
CA SER A 80 -53.70 -22.19 -1.25
C SER A 80 -53.95 -23.09 -0.04
N ASN A 81 -53.95 -24.41 -0.27
CA ASN A 81 -54.00 -25.42 0.79
C ASN A 81 -52.61 -26.00 1.12
N TYR A 82 -51.52 -25.35 0.69
CA TYR A 82 -50.17 -25.91 0.77
C TYR A 82 -49.69 -26.02 2.23
N ILE A 83 -49.80 -24.95 3.01
CA ILE A 83 -49.35 -24.92 4.42
C ILE A 83 -50.12 -25.92 5.29
N GLU A 84 -51.40 -26.18 5.00
CA GLU A 84 -52.25 -27.08 5.77
C GLU A 84 -52.03 -28.56 5.41
N ASN A 85 -51.79 -28.87 4.12
CA ASN A 85 -51.82 -30.26 3.63
C ASN A 85 -50.44 -30.85 3.30
N ILE A 86 -49.48 -30.04 2.82
CA ILE A 86 -48.13 -30.53 2.48
C ILE A 86 -47.44 -31.18 3.68
N PRO A 87 -47.49 -30.62 4.92
CA PRO A 87 -46.88 -31.28 6.08
C PRO A 87 -47.35 -32.72 6.32
N GLY A 88 -48.63 -33.01 6.07
CA GLY A 88 -49.18 -34.36 6.16
C GLY A 88 -48.62 -35.29 5.07
N LEU A 89 -48.54 -34.80 3.84
CA LEU A 89 -47.99 -35.55 2.71
C LEU A 89 -46.50 -35.89 2.88
N LEU A 90 -45.69 -34.94 3.35
CA LEU A 90 -44.27 -35.18 3.63
C LEU A 90 -44.06 -36.15 4.78
N LYS A 91 -44.91 -36.07 5.81
CA LYS A 91 -44.91 -37.04 6.92
C LYS A 91 -45.28 -38.44 6.47
N ASP A 92 -46.30 -38.58 5.63
CA ASP A 92 -46.73 -39.86 5.07
C ASP A 92 -45.65 -40.47 4.15
N ALA A 93 -44.82 -39.62 3.53
CA ALA A 93 -43.63 -40.02 2.77
C ALA A 93 -42.41 -40.38 3.65
N GLY A 94 -42.50 -40.20 4.98
CA GLY A 94 -41.46 -40.59 5.93
C GLY A 94 -40.40 -39.53 6.25
N LEU A 95 -40.59 -38.26 5.85
CA LEU A 95 -39.59 -37.18 5.98
C LEU A 95 -39.64 -36.42 7.32
N GLY A 96 -40.39 -36.95 8.30
CA GLY A 96 -40.58 -36.32 9.60
C GLY A 96 -41.86 -35.48 9.70
N THR A 97 -42.03 -34.78 10.81
CA THR A 97 -43.22 -33.95 11.06
C THR A 97 -42.89 -32.49 10.79
N TYR A 98 -43.49 -31.93 9.75
CA TYR A 98 -43.40 -30.50 9.46
C TYR A 98 -44.48 -29.73 10.21
N GLN A 99 -44.16 -28.51 10.62
CA GLN A 99 -45.11 -27.52 11.12
C GLN A 99 -45.17 -26.38 10.10
N GLY A 100 -46.31 -25.71 9.99
CA GLY A 100 -46.54 -24.66 9.00
C GLY A 100 -47.15 -23.39 9.58
N ILE A 101 -46.73 -22.24 9.08
CA ILE A 101 -47.32 -20.92 9.38
C ILE A 101 -47.52 -20.13 8.08
N ARG A 102 -48.62 -19.36 8.03
CA ARG A 102 -48.95 -18.46 6.93
C ARG A 102 -49.29 -17.09 7.49
N ASN A 103 -48.78 -16.05 6.86
CA ASN A 103 -49.20 -14.67 7.05
C ASN A 103 -49.36 -14.00 5.68
N GLY A 104 -50.58 -13.58 5.35
CA GLY A 104 -50.88 -13.02 4.03
C GLY A 104 -50.50 -13.97 2.88
N SER A 105 -49.65 -13.47 1.97
CA SER A 105 -49.09 -14.19 0.83
C SER A 105 -47.78 -14.92 1.14
N SER A 106 -47.26 -14.83 2.35
CA SER A 106 -46.04 -15.53 2.78
C SER A 106 -46.39 -16.78 3.61
N GLY A 107 -45.58 -17.84 3.49
CA GLY A 107 -45.70 -19.03 4.34
C GLY A 107 -44.39 -19.78 4.51
N VAL A 108 -44.27 -20.53 5.60
CA VAL A 108 -43.12 -21.41 5.87
C VAL A 108 -43.65 -22.74 6.39
N ILE A 109 -43.09 -23.85 5.89
CA ILE A 109 -43.15 -25.14 6.58
C ILE A 109 -41.74 -25.58 6.96
N SER A 110 -41.57 -26.15 8.14
CA SER A 110 -40.27 -26.66 8.60
C SER A 110 -40.42 -27.91 9.46
N ARG A 111 -39.49 -28.85 9.31
CA ARG A 111 -39.35 -30.02 10.21
C ARG A 111 -38.34 -29.80 11.34
N LEU A 112 -37.63 -28.68 11.32
CA LEU A 112 -36.58 -28.39 12.30
C LEU A 112 -37.20 -28.14 13.69
N PRO A 113 -36.56 -28.62 14.78
CA PRO A 113 -36.97 -28.25 16.13
C PRO A 113 -36.93 -26.73 16.29
N GLY A 114 -37.94 -26.14 16.93
CA GLY A 114 -38.04 -24.69 16.98
C GLY A 114 -39.41 -24.14 17.28
N SER A 115 -39.59 -22.85 16.97
CA SER A 115 -40.89 -22.17 17.04
C SER A 115 -41.24 -21.50 15.71
N LEU A 116 -42.54 -21.31 15.46
CA LEU A 116 -43.06 -20.58 14.30
C LEU A 116 -43.55 -19.20 14.72
N GLY A 117 -43.36 -18.22 13.86
CA GLY A 117 -43.82 -16.85 14.08
C GLY A 117 -44.18 -16.13 12.79
N SER A 118 -44.86 -15.00 12.94
CA SER A 118 -45.16 -14.10 11.84
C SER A 118 -45.13 -12.65 12.32
N ILE A 119 -44.80 -11.74 11.41
CA ILE A 119 -44.81 -10.30 11.67
C ILE A 119 -45.34 -9.54 10.45
N ASP A 120 -46.06 -8.44 10.71
CA ASP A 120 -46.42 -7.45 9.69
C ASP A 120 -45.45 -6.28 9.83
N LEU A 121 -44.67 -6.00 8.78
CA LEU A 121 -43.83 -4.81 8.75
C LEU A 121 -44.69 -3.53 8.74
N PRO A 122 -44.25 -2.42 9.38
CA PRO A 122 -44.98 -1.16 9.35
C PRO A 122 -45.03 -0.57 7.94
N GLY A 123 -46.19 -0.57 7.26
CA GLY A 123 -46.17 -0.23 5.84
C GLY A 123 -47.50 -0.29 5.12
N SER A 124 -47.40 -0.48 3.80
CA SER A 124 -48.44 -0.68 2.77
C SER A 124 -49.47 -1.76 3.14
N LYS A 125 -50.31 -2.18 2.18
CA LYS A 125 -51.34 -3.20 2.40
C LYS A 125 -50.94 -4.60 1.92
N GLN A 126 -49.87 -4.71 1.14
CA GLN A 126 -49.40 -5.94 0.51
C GLN A 126 -47.88 -6.04 0.73
N GLY A 127 -47.32 -7.24 0.70
CA GLY A 127 -45.88 -7.51 0.79
C GLY A 127 -45.14 -7.21 2.10
N ARG A 128 -45.86 -6.77 3.13
CA ARG A 128 -45.33 -6.55 4.48
C ARG A 128 -45.37 -7.79 5.38
N GLU A 129 -46.07 -8.84 4.97
CA GLU A 129 -46.29 -10.03 5.80
C GLU A 129 -45.11 -11.00 5.72
N ILE A 130 -44.46 -11.25 6.86
CA ILE A 130 -43.39 -12.23 6.99
C ILE A 130 -43.90 -13.42 7.79
N SER A 131 -43.63 -14.62 7.28
CA SER A 131 -43.77 -15.90 7.99
C SER A 131 -42.38 -16.47 8.25
N TYR A 132 -42.11 -16.98 9.44
CA TYR A 132 -40.78 -17.52 9.75
C TYR A 132 -40.82 -18.70 10.73
N ALA A 133 -39.77 -19.52 10.66
CA ALA A 133 -39.42 -20.54 11.63
C ALA A 133 -38.11 -20.17 12.31
N ILE A 134 -38.05 -20.24 13.64
CA ILE A 134 -36.80 -20.16 14.41
C ILE A 134 -36.33 -21.60 14.63
N ALA A 135 -35.36 -22.04 13.84
CA ALA A 135 -34.75 -23.36 13.96
C ALA A 135 -33.72 -23.36 15.09
N THR A 136 -33.90 -24.24 16.07
CA THR A 136 -32.96 -24.44 17.18
C THR A 136 -31.58 -24.80 16.65
N GLY A 137 -30.54 -24.27 17.30
CA GLY A 137 -29.15 -24.55 16.99
C GLY A 137 -28.81 -26.04 17.12
N ALA A 138 -27.99 -26.54 16.19
CA ALA A 138 -27.47 -27.91 16.15
C ALA A 138 -26.13 -27.94 15.41
N GLY A 139 -25.27 -28.92 15.71
CA GLY A 139 -23.95 -29.08 15.05
C GLY A 139 -22.98 -27.88 15.20
N GLY A 140 -23.21 -26.98 16.16
CA GLY A 140 -22.45 -25.72 16.31
C GLY A 140 -23.07 -24.50 15.62
N ARG A 141 -24.13 -24.68 14.81
CA ARG A 141 -24.96 -23.58 14.28
C ARG A 141 -25.81 -22.97 15.40
N PRO A 142 -25.94 -21.63 15.49
CA PRO A 142 -26.82 -20.98 16.46
C PRO A 142 -28.30 -21.08 16.05
N ASP A 143 -29.20 -20.69 16.96
CA ASP A 143 -30.61 -20.50 16.61
C ASP A 143 -30.73 -19.58 15.38
N THR A 144 -31.35 -20.09 14.32
CA THR A 144 -31.39 -19.44 12.99
C THR A 144 -32.84 -19.15 12.63
N THR A 145 -33.14 -17.91 12.26
CA THR A 145 -34.45 -17.53 11.75
C THR A 145 -34.49 -17.79 10.24
N ILE A 146 -35.47 -18.55 9.79
CA ILE A 146 -35.68 -18.92 8.39
C ILE A 146 -37.05 -18.36 8.00
N GLY A 147 -37.07 -17.32 7.17
CA GLY A 147 -38.26 -16.52 6.90
C GLY A 147 -38.59 -16.39 5.42
N ALA A 148 -39.87 -16.27 5.11
CA ALA A 148 -40.37 -15.97 3.78
C ALA A 148 -41.03 -14.58 3.77
N VAL A 149 -40.81 -13.81 2.71
CA VAL A 149 -41.51 -12.56 2.40
C VAL A 149 -41.87 -12.54 0.92
N HIS A 150 -42.89 -11.79 0.55
CA HIS A 150 -43.31 -11.63 -0.84
C HIS A 150 -43.58 -10.16 -1.09
N PHE A 151 -42.60 -9.39 -1.59
CA PHE A 151 -42.88 -8.02 -2.00
C PHE A 151 -43.85 -8.07 -3.18
N ASP A 152 -44.84 -7.18 -3.20
CA ASP A 152 -45.91 -7.27 -4.21
C ASP A 152 -45.57 -6.36 -5.39
N TYR A 153 -45.59 -6.90 -6.61
CA TYR A 153 -45.37 -6.11 -7.81
C TYR A 153 -46.43 -5.01 -7.99
N ALA A 154 -47.60 -5.16 -7.37
CA ALA A 154 -48.68 -4.17 -7.38
C ALA A 154 -48.39 -2.95 -6.48
N ASP A 155 -47.43 -3.03 -5.55
CA ASP A 155 -47.06 -1.90 -4.70
C ASP A 155 -46.35 -0.80 -5.50
N THR A 156 -46.28 0.41 -4.96
CA THR A 156 -45.46 1.46 -5.56
C THR A 156 -43.99 1.22 -5.22
N THR A 157 -43.06 1.69 -6.06
CA THR A 157 -41.62 1.63 -5.76
C THR A 157 -41.28 2.24 -4.39
N ALA A 158 -41.98 3.32 -4.00
CA ALA A 158 -41.77 3.96 -2.70
C ALA A 158 -42.23 3.09 -1.52
N ASP A 159 -43.32 2.33 -1.68
CA ASP A 159 -43.83 1.42 -0.67
C ASP A 159 -42.89 0.22 -0.49
N ARG A 160 -42.38 -0.36 -1.59
CA ARG A 160 -41.40 -1.46 -1.53
C ARG A 160 -40.06 -1.06 -0.93
N VAL A 161 -39.52 0.11 -1.29
CA VAL A 161 -38.32 0.64 -0.64
C VAL A 161 -38.53 0.80 0.86
N LYS A 162 -39.73 1.18 1.30
CA LYS A 162 -40.08 1.24 2.71
C LYS A 162 -40.15 -0.17 3.34
N GLU A 163 -40.76 -1.14 2.69
CA GLU A 163 -40.79 -2.54 3.14
C GLU A 163 -39.39 -3.13 3.29
N ALA A 164 -38.51 -2.95 2.30
CA ALA A 164 -37.11 -3.37 2.36
C ALA A 164 -36.34 -2.74 3.53
N LYS A 165 -36.59 -1.46 3.83
CA LYS A 165 -36.02 -0.78 5.01
C LYS A 165 -36.54 -1.35 6.32
N GLU A 166 -37.83 -1.63 6.42
CA GLU A 166 -38.41 -2.21 7.63
C GLU A 166 -37.98 -3.67 7.83
N LEU A 167 -37.83 -4.46 6.76
CA LEU A 167 -37.23 -5.79 6.80
C LEU A 167 -35.79 -5.72 7.33
N SER A 168 -35.00 -4.77 6.81
CA SER A 168 -33.62 -4.53 7.26
C SER A 168 -33.55 -4.16 8.74
N LYS A 169 -34.46 -3.30 9.22
CA LYS A 169 -34.54 -2.94 10.65
C LYS A 169 -34.92 -4.13 11.53
N TRP A 170 -35.88 -4.94 11.09
CA TRP A 170 -36.27 -6.14 11.82
C TRP A 170 -35.12 -7.14 11.88
N ALA A 171 -34.43 -7.39 10.77
CA ALA A 171 -33.25 -8.25 10.72
C ALA A 171 -32.15 -7.79 11.70
N ALA A 172 -31.86 -6.49 11.74
CA ALA A 172 -30.89 -5.91 12.67
C ALA A 172 -31.33 -6.00 14.15
N SER A 173 -32.63 -6.19 14.43
CA SER A 173 -33.13 -6.41 15.79
C SER A 173 -33.02 -7.86 16.26
N LEU A 174 -32.77 -8.80 15.34
CA LEU A 174 -32.57 -10.20 15.67
C LEU A 174 -31.16 -10.38 16.21
N SER A 175 -31.02 -11.14 17.30
CA SER A 175 -29.70 -11.41 17.90
C SER A 175 -28.97 -12.59 17.25
N GLY A 176 -29.48 -13.11 16.14
CA GLY A 176 -28.98 -14.31 15.49
C GLY A 176 -29.24 -14.26 14.00
N PRO A 177 -28.73 -15.25 13.24
CA PRO A 177 -28.80 -15.19 11.79
C PRO A 177 -30.22 -15.26 11.26
N LEU A 178 -30.49 -14.49 10.20
CA LEU A 178 -31.71 -14.54 9.42
C LEU A 178 -31.38 -14.98 8.01
N ILE A 179 -31.96 -16.10 7.57
CA ILE A 179 -32.04 -16.51 6.17
C ILE A 179 -33.45 -16.16 5.70
N MET A 180 -33.55 -15.21 4.77
CA MET A 180 -34.81 -14.74 4.21
C MET A 180 -34.91 -15.20 2.77
N ALA A 181 -36.03 -15.83 2.41
CA ALA A 181 -36.40 -16.08 1.03
C ALA A 181 -37.56 -15.21 0.60
N GLY A 182 -37.56 -14.77 -0.63
CA GLY A 182 -38.62 -13.92 -1.11
C GLY A 182 -38.41 -13.44 -2.52
N ASP A 183 -39.51 -12.98 -3.07
CA ASP A 183 -39.56 -12.19 -4.29
C ASP A 183 -39.15 -10.75 -3.91
N PHE A 184 -37.87 -10.40 -4.05
CA PHE A 184 -37.28 -9.19 -3.48
C PHE A 184 -37.22 -8.02 -4.48
N ASN A 185 -37.28 -8.31 -5.77
CA ASN A 185 -37.31 -7.33 -6.85
C ASN A 185 -38.71 -7.13 -7.44
N ALA A 186 -39.73 -7.89 -6.99
CA ALA A 186 -41.15 -7.73 -7.30
C ALA A 186 -41.58 -6.28 -7.64
N GLY A 187 -41.73 -5.95 -8.93
CA GLY A 187 -42.19 -4.66 -9.43
C GLY A 187 -41.14 -3.55 -9.60
N ASP A 188 -39.86 -3.77 -9.28
CA ASP A 188 -38.76 -2.92 -9.76
C ASP A 188 -38.71 -2.98 -11.30
N VAL A 189 -38.25 -1.89 -11.94
CA VAL A 189 -38.31 -1.78 -13.41
C VAL A 189 -37.46 -2.88 -14.08
N SER A 190 -36.45 -3.41 -13.38
CA SER A 190 -35.57 -4.50 -13.80
C SER A 190 -36.28 -5.85 -13.95
N GLU A 191 -37.38 -6.07 -13.24
CA GLU A 191 -38.23 -7.26 -13.45
C GLU A 191 -39.19 -7.11 -14.62
N ARG A 192 -39.40 -5.88 -15.11
CA ARG A 192 -40.45 -5.63 -16.11
C ARG A 192 -40.09 -6.22 -17.48
N GLY A 193 -38.87 -6.75 -17.64
CA GLY A 193 -38.50 -7.62 -18.75
C GLY A 193 -38.45 -6.94 -20.12
N LEU A 194 -38.51 -5.60 -20.21
CA LEU A 194 -38.55 -4.88 -21.49
C LEU A 194 -37.14 -4.43 -21.92
N HIS A 195 -36.22 -5.38 -21.96
CA HIS A 195 -34.81 -5.10 -22.19
C HIS A 195 -34.45 -5.02 -23.67
N SER A 196 -35.27 -5.65 -24.51
CA SER A 196 -35.15 -5.53 -25.97
C SER A 196 -36.10 -4.50 -26.55
N VAL A 197 -35.69 -3.90 -27.67
CA VAL A 197 -36.54 -3.01 -28.46
C VAL A 197 -37.85 -3.70 -28.80
N SER A 198 -37.82 -5.01 -29.08
CA SER A 198 -39.02 -5.78 -29.45
C SER A 198 -40.06 -5.88 -28.32
N GLN A 199 -39.61 -5.95 -27.06
CA GLN A 199 -40.49 -5.99 -25.89
C GLN A 199 -41.02 -4.57 -25.55
N GLN A 200 -40.17 -3.55 -25.68
CA GLN A 200 -40.58 -2.14 -25.54
C GLN A 200 -41.62 -1.75 -26.60
N GLU A 201 -41.46 -2.25 -27.83
CA GLU A 201 -42.45 -2.16 -28.89
C GLU A 201 -43.73 -2.93 -28.56
N PHE A 202 -43.64 -4.11 -27.95
CA PHE A 202 -44.81 -4.85 -27.52
C PHE A 202 -45.61 -4.08 -26.47
N LEU A 203 -44.94 -3.50 -25.46
CA LEU A 203 -45.58 -2.60 -24.51
C LEU A 203 -46.25 -1.41 -25.22
N LEU A 204 -45.62 -0.85 -26.25
CA LEU A 204 -46.19 0.25 -27.05
C LEU A 204 -47.47 -0.19 -27.77
N ARG A 205 -47.50 -1.43 -28.30
CA ARG A 205 -48.70 -2.04 -28.90
C ARG A 205 -49.79 -2.28 -27.86
N VAL A 206 -49.43 -2.71 -26.64
CA VAL A 206 -50.38 -2.93 -25.54
C VAL A 206 -50.95 -1.61 -25.05
N TYR A 207 -50.13 -0.60 -24.84
CA TYR A 207 -50.57 0.74 -24.43
C TYR A 207 -51.48 1.39 -25.48
N THR A 208 -51.17 1.29 -26.76
CA THR A 208 -52.03 1.86 -27.82
C THR A 208 -53.39 1.15 -27.94
N LYS A 209 -53.52 -0.11 -27.49
CA LYS A 209 -54.81 -0.80 -27.31
C LYS A 209 -55.59 -0.30 -26.09
N ASN A 210 -54.89 0.13 -25.03
CA ASN A 210 -55.49 0.67 -23.81
C ASN A 210 -54.84 2.01 -23.40
N PRO A 211 -55.09 3.10 -24.16
CA PRO A 211 -54.32 4.35 -24.11
C PRO A 211 -54.58 5.22 -22.88
N ASN A 212 -55.24 4.68 -21.86
CA ASN A 212 -55.49 5.34 -20.58
C ASN A 212 -54.75 4.63 -19.43
N ASN A 213 -53.95 3.60 -19.71
CA ASN A 213 -53.12 2.96 -18.70
C ASN A 213 -51.86 3.81 -18.44
N SER A 214 -51.92 4.67 -17.42
CA SER A 214 -50.82 5.56 -17.05
C SER A 214 -49.52 4.82 -16.74
N PHE A 215 -49.60 3.61 -16.19
CA PHE A 215 -48.44 2.78 -15.89
C PHE A 215 -47.68 2.37 -17.15
N TYR A 216 -48.37 1.87 -18.19
CA TYR A 216 -47.71 1.51 -19.44
C TYR A 216 -47.12 2.71 -20.18
N TYR A 217 -47.77 3.87 -20.08
CA TYR A 217 -47.22 5.10 -20.64
C TYR A 217 -45.95 5.57 -19.93
N ASP A 218 -45.96 5.54 -18.60
CA ASP A 218 -44.80 5.91 -17.79
C ASP A 218 -43.62 4.99 -18.06
N LEU A 219 -43.89 3.70 -18.26
CA LEU A 219 -42.91 2.70 -18.62
C LEU A 219 -42.34 2.93 -20.05
N LEU A 220 -43.18 3.25 -21.03
CA LEU A 220 -42.72 3.60 -22.38
C LEU A 220 -41.81 4.83 -22.40
N LYS A 221 -42.10 5.85 -21.58
CA LYS A 221 -41.25 7.04 -21.44
C LYS A 221 -39.88 6.73 -20.86
N GLN A 222 -39.78 5.74 -19.99
CA GLN A 222 -38.52 5.31 -19.39
C GLN A 222 -37.62 4.62 -20.42
N TYR A 223 -38.20 3.86 -21.34
CA TYR A 223 -37.44 3.13 -22.35
C TYR A 223 -37.18 3.89 -23.66
N ALA A 224 -37.97 4.93 -23.96
CA ALA A 224 -37.81 5.68 -25.19
C ALA A 224 -36.54 6.56 -25.18
N LYS A 225 -35.69 6.37 -26.18
CA LYS A 225 -34.52 7.22 -26.45
C LYS A 225 -34.91 8.67 -26.76
N ASP A 226 -36.08 8.84 -27.38
CA ASP A 226 -36.67 10.13 -27.71
C ASP A 226 -38.14 10.16 -27.30
N GLN A 227 -38.39 10.78 -26.14
CA GLN A 227 -39.73 10.94 -25.59
C GLN A 227 -40.65 11.76 -26.52
N THR A 228 -40.12 12.73 -27.27
CA THR A 228 -40.92 13.54 -28.20
C THR A 228 -41.37 12.69 -29.40
N ALA A 229 -40.49 11.82 -29.90
CA ALA A 229 -40.83 10.87 -30.94
C ALA A 229 -41.84 9.82 -30.46
N LEU A 230 -41.72 9.35 -29.21
CA LEU A 230 -42.66 8.42 -28.58
C LEU A 230 -44.05 9.04 -28.47
N ASP A 231 -44.15 10.25 -27.91
CA ASP A 231 -45.42 10.95 -27.71
C ASP A 231 -46.10 11.24 -29.03
N LYS A 232 -45.32 11.64 -30.04
CA LYS A 232 -45.81 11.81 -31.41
C LYS A 232 -46.34 10.51 -31.99
N PHE A 233 -45.60 9.40 -31.82
CA PHE A 233 -46.03 8.09 -32.32
C PHE A 233 -47.33 7.64 -31.65
N ILE A 234 -47.43 7.75 -30.32
CA ILE A 234 -48.64 7.42 -29.57
C ILE A 234 -49.83 8.26 -30.04
N ALA A 235 -49.64 9.58 -30.24
CA ALA A 235 -50.69 10.47 -30.72
C ALA A 235 -51.17 10.08 -32.13
N ASP A 236 -50.24 9.77 -33.04
CA ASP A 236 -50.54 9.41 -34.44
C ASP A 236 -51.22 8.03 -34.57
N TRP A 237 -51.03 7.15 -33.58
CA TRP A 237 -51.51 5.76 -33.61
C TRP A 237 -52.64 5.46 -32.61
N ARG A 238 -53.07 6.44 -31.83
CA ARG A 238 -54.18 6.32 -30.89
C ARG A 238 -55.47 5.89 -31.60
N GLY A 239 -56.06 4.77 -31.14
CA GLY A 239 -57.34 4.26 -31.67
C GLY A 239 -57.26 3.46 -32.96
N LYS A 240 -56.07 3.21 -33.52
CA LYS A 240 -55.88 2.45 -34.78
C LYS A 240 -55.82 0.92 -34.61
N GLY A 241 -55.94 0.41 -33.37
CA GLY A 241 -55.92 -1.03 -33.04
C GLY A 241 -54.50 -1.62 -33.08
N GLY A 242 -54.00 -2.13 -31.95
CA GLY A 242 -52.58 -2.52 -31.80
C GLY A 242 -52.12 -3.76 -32.57
N SER A 243 -52.94 -4.32 -33.46
CA SER A 243 -52.52 -5.34 -34.45
C SER A 243 -51.94 -4.72 -35.73
N ALA A 244 -52.07 -3.39 -35.91
CA ALA A 244 -51.52 -2.64 -37.04
C ALA A 244 -50.12 -2.06 -36.77
N ILE A 245 -49.59 -2.23 -35.55
CA ILE A 245 -48.26 -1.80 -35.14
C ILE A 245 -47.38 -3.05 -35.07
N ASP A 246 -46.40 -3.14 -35.96
CA ASP A 246 -45.31 -4.12 -35.98
C ASP A 246 -43.93 -3.43 -35.91
N GLY A 247 -42.85 -4.20 -35.85
CA GLY A 247 -41.49 -3.64 -35.75
C GLY A 247 -41.04 -2.85 -36.99
N ALA A 248 -41.75 -2.94 -38.11
CA ALA A 248 -41.49 -2.10 -39.29
C ALA A 248 -42.23 -0.75 -39.22
N THR A 249 -43.27 -0.63 -38.39
CA THR A 249 -44.03 0.62 -38.21
C THR A 249 -43.48 1.52 -37.10
N VAL A 250 -42.81 0.96 -36.10
CA VAL A 250 -42.17 1.74 -35.04
C VAL A 250 -40.90 2.39 -35.59
N PRO A 251 -40.66 3.71 -35.37
CA PRO A 251 -39.46 4.37 -35.86
C PRO A 251 -38.18 3.69 -35.38
N THR A 252 -37.29 3.34 -36.31
CA THR A 252 -35.95 2.82 -36.00
C THR A 252 -35.23 3.76 -35.04
N GLY A 253 -34.80 3.25 -33.88
CA GLY A 253 -34.11 4.03 -32.84
C GLY A 253 -35.03 4.81 -31.89
N LEU A 254 -36.35 4.58 -31.91
CA LEU A 254 -37.27 5.09 -30.89
C LEU A 254 -36.93 4.52 -29.49
N PHE A 255 -36.53 3.27 -29.49
CA PHE A 255 -36.14 2.44 -28.36
C PHE A 255 -34.70 1.98 -28.55
N GLU A 256 -34.03 1.63 -27.46
CA GLU A 256 -32.71 1.00 -27.49
C GLU A 256 -32.66 -0.21 -26.58
N GLU A 257 -31.88 -1.21 -26.97
CA GLU A 257 -31.60 -2.38 -26.14
C GLU A 257 -30.98 -1.91 -24.83
N GLU A 258 -31.62 -2.26 -23.73
CA GLU A 258 -31.16 -1.88 -22.42
C GLU A 258 -30.20 -2.95 -21.90
N THR A 259 -28.90 -2.65 -21.86
CA THR A 259 -27.84 -3.60 -21.45
C THR A 259 -27.26 -3.30 -20.05
N TYR A 260 -27.86 -2.32 -19.36
CA TYR A 260 -27.59 -1.84 -17.99
C TYR A 260 -28.74 -0.96 -17.52
N PRO A 261 -29.02 -0.78 -16.21
CA PRO A 261 -29.97 0.24 -15.76
C PRO A 261 -29.62 1.62 -16.34
N ILE A 262 -30.46 2.12 -17.25
CA ILE A 262 -30.49 3.52 -17.66
C ILE A 262 -31.21 4.34 -16.59
N ALA A 263 -31.08 5.67 -16.62
CA ALA A 263 -31.77 6.54 -15.68
C ALA A 263 -33.30 6.30 -15.76
N GLY A 264 -33.85 5.59 -14.76
CA GLY A 264 -35.26 5.16 -14.74
C GLY A 264 -35.49 3.65 -14.57
N ASN A 265 -34.46 2.80 -14.71
CA ASN A 265 -34.57 1.34 -14.61
C ASN A 265 -33.64 0.72 -13.53
N THR A 266 -33.61 1.28 -12.32
CA THR A 266 -32.73 0.81 -11.24
C THR A 266 -33.45 -0.22 -10.34
N PRO A 267 -32.79 -1.33 -9.92
CA PRO A 267 -33.31 -2.26 -8.90
C PRO A 267 -33.19 -1.67 -7.49
N VAL A 268 -33.93 -0.60 -7.23
CA VAL A 268 -33.80 0.22 -6.00
C VAL A 268 -34.13 -0.57 -4.74
N THR A 269 -35.02 -1.55 -4.81
CA THR A 269 -35.42 -2.38 -3.66
C THR A 269 -34.27 -3.31 -3.25
N MET A 270 -33.66 -4.00 -4.21
CA MET A 270 -32.50 -4.86 -3.97
C MET A 270 -31.26 -4.07 -3.52
N ASN A 271 -31.04 -2.87 -4.08
CA ASN A 271 -29.96 -1.99 -3.64
C ASN A 271 -30.07 -1.61 -2.15
N VAL A 272 -31.29 -1.43 -1.63
CA VAL A 272 -31.54 -1.18 -0.20
C VAL A 272 -31.22 -2.42 0.63
N LEU A 273 -31.70 -3.60 0.22
CA LEU A 273 -31.49 -4.85 0.94
C LEU A 273 -30.00 -5.24 1.03
N LYS A 274 -29.23 -5.08 -0.06
CA LYS A 274 -27.79 -5.41 -0.10
C LYS A 274 -26.95 -4.63 0.92
N LYS A 275 -27.48 -3.56 1.55
CA LYS A 275 -26.80 -2.90 2.68
C LYS A 275 -26.81 -3.74 3.95
N GLN A 276 -27.90 -4.45 4.24
CA GLN A 276 -28.03 -5.25 5.49
C GLN A 276 -28.02 -6.76 5.24
N PHE A 277 -28.09 -7.17 3.99
CA PHE A 277 -28.08 -8.57 3.58
C PHE A 277 -26.96 -8.86 2.58
N MET A 278 -26.55 -10.11 2.56
CA MET A 278 -25.74 -10.72 1.51
C MET A 278 -26.63 -11.63 0.69
N LEU A 279 -26.59 -11.49 -0.64
CA LEU A 279 -27.24 -12.43 -1.55
C LEU A 279 -26.38 -13.69 -1.68
N PHE A 280 -26.98 -14.83 -1.36
CA PHE A 280 -26.30 -16.13 -1.41
C PHE A 280 -26.71 -16.91 -2.66
N GLN A 281 -25.72 -17.24 -3.47
CA GLN A 281 -25.86 -18.00 -4.72
C GLN A 281 -24.50 -18.55 -5.17
N THR A 282 -24.47 -19.66 -5.90
CA THR A 282 -23.25 -20.24 -6.48
C THR A 282 -22.69 -19.34 -7.59
N GLU A 283 -21.44 -19.52 -8.02
CA GLU A 283 -20.87 -18.72 -9.13
C GLU A 283 -21.63 -18.92 -10.46
N ALA A 284 -22.20 -20.11 -10.69
CA ALA A 284 -23.06 -20.38 -11.85
C ALA A 284 -24.43 -19.70 -11.76
N GLU A 285 -24.83 -19.28 -10.56
CA GLU A 285 -26.05 -18.54 -10.30
C GLU A 285 -25.80 -17.04 -10.15
N ARG A 286 -24.58 -16.65 -9.75
CA ARG A 286 -24.13 -15.26 -9.69
C ARG A 286 -24.37 -14.59 -11.01
N GLU A 287 -24.96 -13.42 -10.91
CA GLU A 287 -25.26 -12.52 -12.01
C GLU A 287 -23.97 -12.07 -12.70
N GLY A 288 -23.40 -12.82 -13.63
CA GLY A 288 -22.86 -12.14 -14.80
C GLY A 288 -24.04 -11.45 -15.48
N PHE A 289 -23.85 -10.33 -16.17
CA PHE A 289 -24.90 -9.76 -17.04
C PHE A 289 -25.17 -10.67 -18.27
N ALA A 290 -25.25 -11.98 -18.06
CA ALA A 290 -25.25 -13.08 -19.02
C ALA A 290 -26.45 -14.01 -18.72
N PRO A 291 -27.21 -14.41 -19.74
CA PRO A 291 -28.34 -15.33 -19.59
C PRO A 291 -27.94 -16.71 -19.06
N HIS A 292 -28.81 -17.33 -18.26
CA HIS A 292 -28.74 -18.74 -17.89
C HIS A 292 -29.47 -19.62 -18.94
N ASP A 293 -28.82 -20.67 -19.43
CA ASP A 293 -29.38 -21.64 -20.37
C ASP A 293 -30.16 -22.71 -19.60
N LEU A 294 -31.45 -22.93 -19.91
CA LEU A 294 -32.14 -24.16 -19.50
C LEU A 294 -31.64 -25.32 -20.38
N GLY A 295 -31.50 -26.50 -19.79
CA GLY A 295 -31.04 -27.72 -20.49
C GLY A 295 -31.91 -28.18 -21.66
N ASP A 296 -33.00 -27.48 -21.97
CA ASP A 296 -33.88 -27.65 -23.13
C ASP A 296 -33.57 -26.70 -24.30
N GLY A 297 -32.60 -25.80 -24.15
CA GLY A 297 -32.21 -24.81 -25.16
C GLY A 297 -32.96 -23.47 -25.09
N SER A 298 -33.68 -23.19 -24.00
CA SER A 298 -34.37 -21.90 -23.76
C SER A 298 -33.61 -20.96 -22.79
N THR A 299 -33.77 -19.65 -22.93
CA THR A 299 -33.29 -18.57 -22.04
C THR A 299 -34.51 -17.70 -21.57
N THR A 300 -34.63 -17.41 -20.26
CA THR A 300 -35.77 -17.07 -19.33
C THR A 300 -37.26 -17.20 -19.65
N TRP A 301 -38.05 -17.41 -18.57
CA TRP A 301 -39.47 -17.06 -18.45
C TRP A 301 -39.71 -15.59 -18.04
N PRO A 302 -40.73 -14.94 -18.62
CA PRO A 302 -41.72 -14.15 -17.91
C PRO A 302 -43.01 -14.99 -17.77
N SER A 303 -43.48 -15.32 -16.55
CA SER A 303 -44.73 -16.03 -16.19
C SER A 303 -45.40 -16.96 -17.23
N TYR A 304 -45.59 -18.26 -16.91
CA TYR A 304 -46.18 -19.27 -17.83
C TYR A 304 -47.31 -18.78 -18.76
N GLY A 305 -47.03 -18.62 -20.07
CA GLY A 305 -47.97 -18.13 -21.09
C GLY A 305 -47.50 -16.98 -22.01
N GLU A 306 -46.28 -16.46 -21.87
CA GLU A 306 -45.76 -15.32 -22.66
C GLU A 306 -44.80 -15.70 -23.82
N ASP A 307 -44.68 -16.98 -24.15
CA ASP A 307 -43.41 -17.56 -24.65
C ASP A 307 -43.25 -17.77 -26.18
N ASP A 308 -44.29 -17.71 -26.99
CA ASP A 308 -44.22 -18.24 -28.38
C ASP A 308 -43.29 -17.48 -29.37
N THR A 309 -42.54 -16.45 -28.95
CA THR A 309 -41.68 -15.64 -29.85
C THR A 309 -40.33 -15.16 -29.29
N ASN A 310 -39.90 -15.56 -28.10
CA ASN A 310 -38.76 -14.94 -27.41
C ASN A 310 -37.42 -15.65 -27.69
N THR A 311 -36.38 -14.95 -28.17
CA THR A 311 -35.06 -15.54 -28.51
C THR A 311 -33.87 -14.55 -28.38
N TRP A 312 -33.61 -13.85 -27.27
CA TRP A 312 -32.50 -12.86 -27.22
C TRP A 312 -31.80 -12.65 -25.86
N GLY A 313 -30.46 -12.58 -25.90
CA GLY A 313 -29.55 -12.68 -24.74
C GLY A 313 -28.94 -11.40 -24.18
N SER A 314 -29.74 -10.39 -23.82
CA SER A 314 -29.27 -9.34 -22.90
C SER A 314 -30.40 -8.96 -21.94
N TRP A 315 -30.22 -9.38 -20.68
CA TRP A 315 -31.19 -9.39 -19.56
C TRP A 315 -32.21 -10.51 -19.53
N ASP A 316 -31.95 -11.60 -20.24
CA ASP A 316 -32.53 -12.87 -19.82
C ASP A 316 -31.91 -13.28 -18.47
N ARG A 317 -32.77 -13.60 -17.49
CA ARG A 317 -32.49 -14.20 -16.18
C ARG A 317 -31.63 -13.35 -15.24
N VAL A 318 -32.26 -12.75 -14.24
CA VAL A 318 -31.52 -12.34 -13.04
C VAL A 318 -32.03 -13.20 -11.87
N LYS A 319 -31.18 -14.09 -11.35
CA LYS A 319 -31.48 -15.00 -10.23
C LYS A 319 -31.47 -14.23 -8.89
N ILE A 320 -32.14 -13.08 -8.83
CA ILE A 320 -31.98 -12.11 -7.74
C ILE A 320 -32.68 -12.56 -6.45
N ASP A 321 -33.65 -13.49 -6.53
CA ASP A 321 -34.79 -13.48 -5.60
C ASP A 321 -35.03 -14.77 -4.84
N HIS A 322 -34.02 -15.25 -4.11
CA HIS A 322 -34.18 -16.54 -3.44
C HIS A 322 -33.64 -16.57 -2.02
N PHE A 323 -32.41 -16.14 -1.76
CA PHE A 323 -31.85 -16.24 -0.41
C PHE A 323 -30.98 -15.03 -0.04
N LEU A 324 -31.48 -14.24 0.90
CA LEU A 324 -30.76 -13.16 1.56
C LEU A 324 -30.39 -13.58 2.97
N ILE A 325 -29.12 -13.43 3.35
CA ILE A 325 -28.66 -13.71 4.72
C ILE A 325 -28.26 -12.40 5.40
N SER A 326 -28.75 -12.18 6.62
CA SER A 326 -28.49 -10.93 7.35
C SER A 326 -27.02 -10.80 7.75
N ARG A 327 -26.50 -9.58 7.62
CA ARG A 327 -25.19 -9.19 8.16
C ARG A 327 -25.32 -8.99 9.68
N PRO A 328 -24.28 -9.31 10.45
CA PRO A 328 -22.95 -9.78 10.05
C PRO A 328 -22.84 -11.30 9.89
N PHE A 329 -23.94 -12.03 10.09
CA PHE A 329 -23.94 -13.50 10.15
C PHE A 329 -23.79 -14.18 8.78
N GLY A 330 -24.13 -13.47 7.70
CA GLY A 330 -24.03 -13.98 6.32
C GLY A 330 -22.70 -14.64 6.03
N LYS A 331 -21.57 -13.99 6.34
CA LYS A 331 -20.22 -14.52 6.08
C LYS A 331 -19.87 -15.82 6.83
N TRP A 332 -20.68 -16.22 7.81
CA TRP A 332 -20.51 -17.45 8.58
C TRP A 332 -21.38 -18.59 8.07
N PHE A 333 -22.14 -18.37 7.01
CA PHE A 333 -22.72 -19.41 6.19
C PHE A 333 -21.90 -19.63 4.92
N ALA A 334 -21.80 -20.88 4.50
CA ALA A 334 -21.27 -21.28 3.21
C ALA A 334 -22.34 -22.08 2.45
N LEU A 335 -22.43 -21.88 1.14
CA LEU A 335 -23.15 -22.80 0.26
C LEU A 335 -22.28 -24.04 0.07
N THR A 336 -22.85 -25.21 0.37
CA THR A 336 -22.15 -26.51 0.26
C THR A 336 -22.83 -27.44 -0.73
N ASP A 337 -23.54 -26.87 -1.71
CA ASP A 337 -24.27 -27.65 -2.71
C ASP A 337 -23.38 -28.68 -3.41
N ASP A 338 -23.89 -29.92 -3.50
CA ASP A 338 -23.33 -30.92 -4.40
C ASP A 338 -23.80 -30.61 -5.82
N PRO A 339 -22.90 -30.26 -6.77
CA PRO A 339 -23.30 -29.94 -8.14
C PRO A 339 -23.93 -31.13 -8.90
N GLU A 340 -23.81 -32.35 -8.39
CA GLU A 340 -24.45 -33.54 -8.96
C GLU A 340 -25.85 -33.80 -8.37
N ASP A 341 -26.27 -33.07 -7.34
CA ASP A 341 -27.61 -33.17 -6.76
C ASP A 341 -28.62 -32.33 -7.56
N GLU A 342 -29.52 -33.01 -8.29
CA GLU A 342 -30.55 -32.37 -9.11
C GLU A 342 -31.64 -31.61 -8.32
N TYR A 343 -31.62 -31.69 -6.99
CA TYR A 343 -32.55 -31.01 -6.09
C TYR A 343 -31.96 -29.76 -5.42
N LEU A 344 -30.73 -29.38 -5.78
CA LEU A 344 -30.03 -28.17 -5.33
C LEU A 344 -29.76 -27.20 -6.50
N GLY A 345 -29.45 -25.97 -6.14
CA GLY A 345 -29.36 -24.84 -7.04
C GLY A 345 -30.71 -24.42 -7.61
N VAL A 346 -30.68 -23.86 -8.82
CA VAL A 346 -31.88 -23.60 -9.62
C VAL A 346 -32.42 -24.90 -10.20
N ILE A 347 -33.62 -25.29 -9.78
CA ILE A 347 -34.20 -26.60 -10.10
C ILE A 347 -34.85 -26.55 -11.49
N ASP A 348 -34.18 -27.15 -12.47
CA ASP A 348 -34.55 -27.08 -13.90
C ASP A 348 -35.65 -28.08 -14.32
N LYS A 349 -35.93 -29.12 -13.51
CA LYS A 349 -36.95 -30.16 -13.78
C LYS A 349 -38.27 -29.94 -13.02
N PHE A 350 -38.75 -28.71 -12.95
CA PHE A 350 -39.94 -28.36 -12.15
C PHE A 350 -41.27 -28.36 -12.93
N TYR A 351 -41.63 -29.49 -13.52
CA TYR A 351 -42.83 -29.61 -14.37
C TYR A 351 -43.83 -30.66 -13.89
N VAL A 352 -45.10 -30.31 -13.98
CA VAL A 352 -46.19 -31.29 -14.06
C VAL A 352 -46.19 -31.92 -15.45
N THR A 353 -46.02 -33.23 -15.51
CA THR A 353 -46.35 -33.97 -16.75
C THR A 353 -47.86 -34.16 -16.83
N ASN A 354 -48.48 -33.55 -17.82
CA ASN A 354 -49.90 -33.67 -18.12
C ASN A 354 -50.21 -35.04 -18.73
N PRO A 355 -51.49 -35.49 -18.72
CA PRO A 355 -51.88 -36.78 -19.30
C PRO A 355 -51.54 -36.98 -20.79
N ASP A 356 -51.25 -35.90 -21.52
CA ASP A 356 -50.84 -35.88 -22.92
C ASP A 356 -49.31 -35.83 -23.12
N ASN A 357 -48.54 -36.04 -22.04
CA ASN A 357 -47.08 -35.89 -21.96
C ASN A 357 -46.54 -34.47 -22.18
N SER A 358 -47.40 -33.43 -22.24
CA SER A 358 -46.91 -32.06 -22.17
C SER A 358 -46.41 -31.73 -20.76
N GLN A 359 -45.44 -30.84 -20.66
CA GLN A 359 -44.89 -30.37 -19.41
C GLN A 359 -45.41 -28.96 -19.11
N THR A 360 -45.91 -28.74 -17.90
CA THR A 360 -46.33 -27.42 -17.42
C THR A 360 -45.60 -27.10 -16.12
N PRO A 361 -44.89 -25.97 -16.01
CA PRO A 361 -44.23 -25.55 -14.79
C PRO A 361 -45.17 -25.56 -13.59
N LEU A 362 -44.65 -25.97 -12.44
CA LEU A 362 -45.39 -26.03 -11.17
C LEU A 362 -45.49 -24.67 -10.47
N SER A 363 -44.59 -23.75 -10.81
CA SER A 363 -44.53 -22.36 -10.37
C SER A 363 -44.31 -21.46 -11.57
N ASP A 364 -44.66 -20.19 -11.43
CA ASP A 364 -44.32 -19.11 -12.35
C ASP A 364 -42.91 -18.55 -12.11
N HIS A 365 -42.22 -19.00 -11.06
CA HIS A 365 -40.80 -18.74 -10.77
C HIS A 365 -40.03 -20.06 -10.66
N GLU A 366 -38.73 -20.04 -10.97
CA GLU A 366 -37.86 -21.21 -10.76
C GLU A 366 -37.71 -21.47 -9.25
N PRO A 367 -38.02 -22.67 -8.74
CA PRO A 367 -37.69 -23.01 -7.37
C PRO A 367 -36.18 -23.10 -7.24
N VAL A 368 -35.68 -22.53 -6.14
CA VAL A 368 -34.26 -22.58 -5.81
C VAL A 368 -34.11 -23.25 -4.48
N ALA A 369 -33.14 -24.14 -4.39
CA ALA A 369 -32.80 -24.78 -3.14
C ALA A 369 -31.30 -24.85 -2.91
N HIS A 370 -30.89 -24.66 -1.67
CA HIS A 370 -29.48 -24.64 -1.30
C HIS A 370 -29.24 -25.34 0.03
N GLU A 371 -28.04 -25.87 0.18
CA GLU A 371 -27.47 -26.28 1.45
C GLU A 371 -26.63 -25.15 2.05
N PHE A 372 -27.10 -24.63 3.19
CA PHE A 372 -26.43 -23.61 3.96
C PHE A 372 -25.74 -24.24 5.16
N THR A 373 -24.42 -24.27 5.15
CA THR A 373 -23.61 -24.81 6.24
C THR A 373 -23.04 -23.68 7.10
N TRP A 374 -23.26 -23.73 8.41
CA TRP A 374 -22.61 -22.82 9.35
C TRP A 374 -21.14 -23.21 9.52
N VAL A 375 -20.24 -22.26 9.26
CA VAL A 375 -18.78 -22.39 9.36
C VAL A 375 -18.16 -21.39 10.34
N GLY A 376 -19.01 -20.72 11.12
CA GLY A 376 -18.62 -19.70 12.07
C GLY A 376 -18.46 -20.19 13.51
N PRO A 377 -18.19 -19.26 14.44
CA PRO A 377 -18.10 -19.54 15.86
C PRO A 377 -19.49 -19.86 16.44
N GLN A 378 -19.56 -20.34 17.69
CA GLN A 378 -20.85 -20.43 18.37
C GLN A 378 -21.32 -19.06 18.85
N LEU A 379 -22.63 -18.88 18.94
CA LEU A 379 -23.26 -17.70 19.53
C LEU A 379 -24.12 -18.12 20.72
N GLU A 380 -23.77 -17.61 21.90
CA GLU A 380 -24.49 -17.86 23.14
C GLU A 380 -25.17 -16.59 23.64
N ARG A 381 -26.38 -16.73 24.19
CA ARG A 381 -26.99 -15.66 25.00
C ARG A 381 -26.71 -15.93 26.46
N TYR A 382 -26.34 -14.89 27.18
CA TYR A 382 -26.17 -14.95 28.62
C TYR A 382 -26.61 -13.65 29.27
N THR A 383 -27.04 -13.74 30.53
CA THR A 383 -27.35 -12.56 31.33
C THR A 383 -26.04 -12.05 31.95
N GLY A 384 -25.50 -10.96 31.41
CA GLY A 384 -24.38 -10.21 31.95
C GLY A 384 -24.80 -9.21 33.05
N ALA A 385 -23.85 -8.40 33.50
CA ALA A 385 -24.08 -7.39 34.54
C ALA A 385 -25.11 -6.31 34.13
N ASP A 386 -25.16 -5.98 32.83
CA ASP A 386 -26.00 -4.93 32.26
C ASP A 386 -27.26 -5.45 31.54
N GLY A 387 -27.56 -6.76 31.66
CA GLY A 387 -28.69 -7.41 31.02
C GLY A 387 -28.28 -8.56 30.09
N GLU A 388 -29.16 -8.93 29.16
CA GLU A 388 -28.87 -9.95 28.14
C GLU A 388 -27.76 -9.47 27.19
N ALA A 389 -26.76 -10.33 26.96
CA ALA A 389 -25.64 -10.08 26.07
C ALA A 389 -25.38 -11.32 25.19
N THR A 390 -24.70 -11.10 24.05
CA THR A 390 -24.26 -12.18 23.17
C THR A 390 -22.78 -12.45 23.37
N ARG A 391 -22.42 -13.72 23.49
CA ARG A 391 -21.04 -14.20 23.51
C ARG A 391 -20.75 -14.95 22.21
N LEU A 392 -19.65 -14.60 21.56
CA LEU A 392 -19.04 -15.39 20.50
C LEU A 392 -18.08 -16.38 21.15
N VAL A 393 -18.22 -17.68 20.87
CA VAL A 393 -17.34 -18.73 21.43
C VAL A 393 -16.57 -19.42 20.31
N TRP A 394 -15.24 -19.40 20.41
CA TRP A 394 -14.33 -20.20 19.60
C TRP A 394 -13.70 -21.28 20.47
N GLY A 395 -14.20 -22.52 20.33
CA GLY A 395 -13.88 -23.68 21.15
C GLY A 395 -14.31 -24.99 20.49
N ALA A 396 -14.14 -26.13 21.17
CA ALA A 396 -14.32 -27.46 20.59
C ALA A 396 -15.70 -27.73 19.97
N ASP A 397 -16.74 -27.05 20.46
CA ASP A 397 -18.11 -27.17 19.96
C ASP A 397 -18.42 -26.19 18.80
N ALA A 398 -17.50 -25.29 18.44
CA ALA A 398 -17.65 -24.42 17.27
C ALA A 398 -17.52 -25.21 15.96
N ALA A 399 -18.26 -24.79 14.94
CA ALA A 399 -18.22 -25.45 13.64
C ALA A 399 -16.81 -25.35 13.03
N GLN A 400 -16.37 -26.44 12.41
CA GLN A 400 -15.05 -26.57 11.77
C GLN A 400 -13.84 -26.28 12.69
N PHE A 401 -13.99 -26.24 14.02
CA PHE A 401 -12.91 -25.90 14.94
C PHE A 401 -11.64 -26.73 14.72
N ALA A 402 -11.78 -28.06 14.66
CA ALA A 402 -10.66 -28.97 14.39
C ALA A 402 -10.15 -28.88 12.94
N GLU A 403 -11.05 -28.67 11.97
CA GLU A 403 -10.73 -28.59 10.54
C GLU A 403 -9.93 -27.32 10.19
N LYS A 404 -10.11 -26.25 10.96
CA LYS A 404 -9.42 -24.97 10.84
C LYS A 404 -8.16 -24.88 11.71
N GLU A 405 -7.62 -26.02 12.16
CA GLU A 405 -6.44 -26.07 13.05
C GLU A 405 -6.64 -25.25 14.34
N LYS A 406 -7.89 -25.15 14.82
CA LYS A 406 -8.30 -24.31 15.95
C LYS A 406 -8.10 -22.80 15.74
N GLU A 407 -7.91 -22.32 14.52
CA GLU A 407 -7.76 -20.90 14.20
C GLU A 407 -9.02 -20.31 13.57
N PHE A 408 -9.36 -19.08 13.97
CA PHE A 408 -10.48 -18.34 13.39
C PHE A 408 -10.13 -16.88 13.14
N PHE A 409 -10.14 -16.49 11.86
CA PHE A 409 -10.00 -15.10 11.45
C PHE A 409 -11.30 -14.33 11.68
N LEU A 410 -11.35 -13.58 12.76
CA LEU A 410 -12.46 -12.69 13.06
C LEU A 410 -12.19 -11.32 12.42
N THR A 411 -12.80 -11.10 11.26
CA THR A 411 -12.72 -9.87 10.47
C THR A 411 -14.09 -9.21 10.35
N ARG A 412 -14.16 -7.88 10.34
CA ARG A 412 -15.39 -7.16 9.97
C ARG A 412 -15.56 -7.07 8.45
N ASN A 413 -14.47 -7.13 7.69
CA ASN A 413 -14.55 -7.19 6.24
C ASN A 413 -15.08 -8.57 5.82
N ASN A 414 -16.25 -8.58 5.18
CA ASN A 414 -16.94 -9.80 4.76
C ASN A 414 -16.57 -10.27 3.34
N MET A 415 -15.72 -9.53 2.62
CA MET A 415 -15.25 -9.86 1.26
C MET A 415 -16.37 -10.34 0.33
N ARG A 416 -17.49 -9.61 0.36
CA ARG A 416 -18.69 -9.98 -0.39
C ARG A 416 -18.46 -10.03 -1.89
N THR A 417 -19.20 -10.90 -2.57
CA THR A 417 -19.05 -11.17 -4.01
C THR A 417 -20.34 -10.96 -4.80
N ASP A 418 -21.30 -10.24 -4.21
CA ASP A 418 -22.67 -10.06 -4.72
C ASP A 418 -23.04 -8.60 -5.05
N VAL A 419 -22.15 -7.63 -4.84
CA VAL A 419 -22.41 -6.20 -5.11
C VAL A 419 -21.62 -5.70 -6.31
N TYR A 420 -22.34 -5.30 -7.34
CA TYR A 420 -21.78 -4.59 -8.49
C TYR A 420 -21.63 -3.10 -8.22
N LEU A 421 -20.64 -2.45 -8.83
CA LEU A 421 -20.40 -1.02 -8.63
C LEU A 421 -21.62 -0.15 -8.98
N GLY A 422 -22.41 -0.52 -10.00
CA GLY A 422 -23.63 0.23 -10.32
C GLY A 422 -24.83 -0.05 -9.40
N GLN A 423 -24.73 -1.02 -8.49
CA GLN A 423 -25.72 -1.29 -7.43
C GLN A 423 -25.40 -0.51 -6.13
N ILE A 424 -24.25 0.18 -6.07
CA ILE A 424 -23.89 1.03 -4.94
C ILE A 424 -24.83 2.23 -4.92
N ALA A 425 -25.67 2.27 -3.90
CA ALA A 425 -26.79 3.19 -3.81
C ALA A 425 -26.88 3.95 -2.47
N ASP A 426 -27.65 5.03 -2.49
CA ASP A 426 -28.03 5.81 -1.31
C ASP A 426 -29.05 5.07 -0.42
N ALA A 427 -29.57 5.73 0.61
CA ALA A 427 -30.55 5.12 1.52
C ALA A 427 -31.90 4.80 0.84
N ASP A 428 -32.20 5.38 -0.31
CA ASP A 428 -33.45 5.20 -1.05
C ASP A 428 -33.28 4.22 -2.24
N GLY A 429 -32.10 3.61 -2.37
CA GLY A 429 -31.79 2.64 -3.42
C GLY A 429 -31.34 3.28 -4.74
N ASN A 430 -31.15 4.60 -4.79
CA ASN A 430 -30.70 5.29 -6.00
C ASN A 430 -29.18 5.18 -6.16
N PRO A 431 -28.64 4.91 -7.37
CA PRO A 431 -27.20 4.73 -7.56
C PRO A 431 -26.44 6.04 -7.32
N ILE A 432 -25.34 5.98 -6.58
CA ILE A 432 -24.53 7.16 -6.22
C ILE A 432 -23.26 7.32 -7.06
N LEU A 433 -22.77 6.23 -7.68
CA LEU A 433 -21.58 6.24 -8.55
C LEU A 433 -21.96 6.57 -10.00
N THR A 434 -22.36 7.82 -10.22
CA THR A 434 -22.98 8.27 -11.49
C THR A 434 -22.00 8.47 -12.65
N ASP A 435 -20.72 8.63 -12.34
CA ASP A 435 -19.60 8.92 -13.23
C ASP A 435 -18.90 7.67 -13.79
N LEU A 436 -19.38 6.47 -13.45
CA LEU A 436 -18.85 5.20 -13.97
C LEU A 436 -19.25 4.92 -15.42
N THR A 437 -18.31 4.36 -16.19
CA THR A 437 -18.62 3.76 -17.49
C THR A 437 -19.48 2.51 -17.34
N LEU A 438 -20.18 2.15 -18.42
CA LEU A 438 -20.96 0.91 -18.48
C LEU A 438 -20.14 -0.34 -18.11
N ALA A 439 -18.86 -0.40 -18.51
CA ALA A 439 -17.99 -1.51 -18.18
C ALA A 439 -17.64 -1.54 -16.68
N GLU A 440 -17.33 -0.39 -16.07
CA GLU A 440 -17.03 -0.29 -14.64
C GLU A 440 -18.23 -0.67 -13.78
N LYS A 441 -19.45 -0.22 -14.14
CA LYS A 441 -20.66 -0.56 -13.39
C LYS A 441 -20.93 -2.08 -13.34
N LYS A 442 -20.37 -2.85 -14.28
CA LYS A 442 -20.45 -4.32 -14.35
C LYS A 442 -19.38 -5.06 -13.55
N THR A 443 -18.51 -4.35 -12.83
CA THR A 443 -17.49 -4.96 -11.97
C THR A 443 -18.00 -5.07 -10.53
N LEU A 444 -17.55 -6.11 -9.82
CA LEU A 444 -17.85 -6.28 -8.40
C LEU A 444 -17.09 -5.24 -7.56
N LEU A 445 -17.69 -4.83 -6.44
CA LEU A 445 -17.02 -4.02 -5.44
C LEU A 445 -15.87 -4.82 -4.83
N ASP A 446 -14.64 -4.34 -5.05
CA ASP A 446 -13.46 -4.83 -4.38
C ASP A 446 -13.38 -4.18 -2.98
N CYS A 447 -13.59 -4.99 -1.94
CA CYS A 447 -13.57 -4.55 -0.54
C CYS A 447 -12.18 -4.15 -0.04
N GLU A 448 -11.11 -4.37 -0.83
CA GLU A 448 -9.74 -3.94 -0.55
C GLU A 448 -9.32 -2.74 -1.42
N SER A 449 -10.20 -2.25 -2.29
CA SER A 449 -9.87 -1.17 -3.22
C SER A 449 -9.46 0.13 -2.50
N THR A 450 -8.37 0.73 -2.95
CA THR A 450 -7.92 2.06 -2.51
C THR A 450 -8.47 3.21 -3.36
N ASP A 451 -9.35 2.93 -4.33
CA ASP A 451 -9.99 3.97 -5.15
C ASP A 451 -10.85 4.88 -4.25
N PRO A 452 -10.62 6.21 -4.23
CA PRO A 452 -11.36 7.14 -3.39
C PRO A 452 -12.87 7.14 -3.69
N ARG A 453 -13.29 6.77 -4.91
CA ARG A 453 -14.71 6.68 -5.30
C ARG A 453 -15.46 5.62 -4.50
N PHE A 454 -14.79 4.57 -4.00
CA PHE A 454 -15.44 3.40 -3.41
C PHE A 454 -15.35 3.33 -1.88
N GLN A 455 -14.61 4.23 -1.23
CA GLN A 455 -14.34 4.13 0.22
C GLN A 455 -15.61 4.11 1.07
N GLN A 456 -16.60 4.96 0.76
CA GLN A 456 -17.88 4.94 1.48
C GLN A 456 -18.66 3.65 1.19
N ALA A 457 -18.58 3.12 -0.03
CA ALA A 457 -19.24 1.86 -0.38
C ALA A 457 -18.61 0.67 0.36
N ILE A 458 -17.29 0.65 0.54
CA ILE A 458 -16.62 -0.37 1.34
C ILE A 458 -17.16 -0.34 2.78
N VAL A 459 -17.26 0.84 3.39
CA VAL A 459 -17.85 1.00 4.73
C VAL A 459 -19.30 0.49 4.78
N ASP A 460 -20.13 0.90 3.83
CA ASP A 460 -21.56 0.60 3.84
C ASP A 460 -21.86 -0.88 3.53
N TYR A 461 -21.09 -1.50 2.62
CA TYR A 461 -21.40 -2.82 2.06
C TYR A 461 -20.44 -3.93 2.51
N CYS A 462 -19.16 -3.65 2.75
CA CYS A 462 -18.15 -4.66 3.08
C CYS A 462 -17.83 -4.76 4.57
N ILE A 463 -17.96 -3.66 5.33
CA ILE A 463 -17.60 -3.63 6.75
C ILE A 463 -18.82 -3.92 7.61
N ASP A 464 -18.81 -5.06 8.28
CA ASP A 464 -19.87 -5.53 9.17
C ASP A 464 -19.89 -4.79 10.51
N ASP A 465 -21.07 -4.70 11.13
CA ASP A 465 -21.20 -4.26 12.52
C ASP A 465 -21.14 -5.46 13.48
N HIS A 466 -20.11 -5.48 14.33
CA HIS A 466 -19.92 -6.50 15.36
C HIS A 466 -20.38 -6.03 16.75
N SER A 467 -21.10 -4.91 16.85
CA SER A 467 -21.59 -4.36 18.14
C SER A 467 -22.49 -5.31 18.93
N PHE A 468 -23.10 -6.30 18.26
CA PHE A 468 -23.90 -7.35 18.89
C PHE A 468 -23.08 -8.30 19.79
N ILE A 469 -21.76 -8.38 19.59
CA ILE A 469 -20.85 -9.19 20.40
C ILE A 469 -20.53 -8.41 21.68
N GLY A 470 -21.04 -8.90 22.81
CA GLY A 470 -20.72 -8.38 24.15
C GLY A 470 -19.52 -9.09 24.81
N GLU A 471 -19.18 -10.29 24.34
CA GLU A 471 -17.98 -11.01 24.77
C GLU A 471 -17.45 -11.90 23.64
N THR A 472 -16.13 -11.94 23.47
CA THR A 472 -15.44 -12.93 22.65
C THR A 472 -14.73 -13.92 23.57
N LEU A 473 -15.18 -15.16 23.63
CA LEU A 473 -14.59 -16.25 24.41
C LEU A 473 -13.77 -17.16 23.50
N VAL A 474 -12.50 -17.35 23.85
CA VAL A 474 -11.59 -18.30 23.20
C VAL A 474 -11.19 -19.37 24.20
N THR A 475 -11.36 -20.63 23.83
CA THR A 475 -11.15 -21.79 24.70
C THR A 475 -10.57 -22.98 23.92
N ASP A 476 -10.24 -24.07 24.61
CA ASP A 476 -9.78 -25.35 24.03
C ASP A 476 -8.52 -25.24 23.15
N GLU A 477 -7.59 -24.36 23.53
CA GLU A 477 -6.38 -24.00 22.77
C GLU A 477 -6.70 -23.32 21.43
N GLY A 478 -7.92 -22.79 21.28
CA GLY A 478 -8.32 -22.01 20.11
C GLY A 478 -7.55 -20.70 19.98
N THR A 479 -7.43 -20.22 18.75
CA THR A 479 -6.84 -18.92 18.43
C THR A 479 -7.81 -18.09 17.60
N VAL A 480 -8.14 -16.90 18.10
CA VAL A 480 -8.85 -15.88 17.30
C VAL A 480 -7.81 -14.91 16.73
N ILE A 481 -7.89 -14.67 15.42
CA ILE A 481 -6.95 -13.85 14.67
C ILE A 481 -7.67 -12.57 14.21
N VAL A 482 -7.10 -11.41 14.51
CA VAL A 482 -7.67 -10.09 14.18
C VAL A 482 -6.63 -9.15 13.57
N ASN A 483 -7.13 -8.18 12.80
CA ASN A 483 -6.34 -7.06 12.27
C ASN A 483 -6.83 -5.69 12.79
N GLU A 484 -7.92 -5.67 13.56
CA GLU A 484 -8.50 -4.48 14.17
C GLU A 484 -9.21 -4.84 15.48
N ASP A 485 -9.20 -3.93 16.46
CA ASP A 485 -9.86 -4.14 17.75
C ASP A 485 -11.39 -4.33 17.61
N ALA A 486 -12.01 -3.53 16.74
CA ALA A 486 -13.46 -3.51 16.53
C ALA A 486 -14.03 -4.85 16.03
N ALA A 487 -13.19 -5.76 15.51
CA ALA A 487 -13.63 -7.09 15.11
C ALA A 487 -14.04 -7.95 16.31
N LEU A 488 -13.48 -7.71 17.49
CA LEU A 488 -13.77 -8.45 18.74
C LEU A 488 -15.11 -8.07 19.40
N GLY A 489 -15.86 -7.14 18.80
CA GLY A 489 -17.16 -6.71 19.26
C GLY A 489 -17.26 -5.23 19.56
N GLY A 490 -18.35 -4.85 20.24
CA GLY A 490 -18.54 -3.48 20.73
C GLY A 490 -17.37 -2.98 21.58
N ALA A 491 -17.27 -1.67 21.78
CA ALA A 491 -16.16 -1.05 22.53
C ALA A 491 -16.05 -1.57 23.99
N ASP A 492 -17.18 -1.93 24.59
CA ASP A 492 -17.26 -2.47 25.96
C ASP A 492 -17.17 -4.01 26.01
N ALA A 493 -17.04 -4.67 24.86
CA ALA A 493 -17.07 -6.13 24.79
C ALA A 493 -15.80 -6.74 25.38
N THR A 494 -15.96 -7.71 26.29
CA THR A 494 -14.83 -8.35 26.97
C THR A 494 -14.18 -9.41 26.07
N LEU A 495 -12.85 -9.46 26.05
CA LEU A 495 -12.12 -10.60 25.49
C LEU A 495 -11.83 -11.58 26.62
N ARG A 496 -12.34 -12.81 26.53
CA ARG A 496 -12.12 -13.86 27.52
C ARG A 496 -11.27 -14.97 26.92
N LEU A 497 -10.09 -15.19 27.47
CA LEU A 497 -9.17 -16.25 27.08
C LEU A 497 -9.16 -17.28 28.21
N SER A 498 -9.78 -18.43 27.97
CA SER A 498 -9.86 -19.56 28.90
C SER A 498 -9.17 -20.74 28.25
N ASP A 499 -7.85 -20.80 28.35
CA ASP A 499 -6.98 -21.70 27.59
C ASP A 499 -6.95 -21.38 26.09
N GLY A 500 -7.16 -20.11 25.73
CA GLY A 500 -7.22 -19.63 24.34
C GLY A 500 -6.21 -18.52 24.02
N SER A 501 -6.12 -18.18 22.75
CA SER A 501 -5.17 -17.19 22.23
C SER A 501 -5.86 -16.10 21.39
N LEU A 502 -5.36 -14.88 21.51
CA LEU A 502 -5.57 -13.81 20.54
C LEU A 502 -4.28 -13.61 19.74
N ARG A 503 -4.37 -13.63 18.41
CA ARG A 503 -3.27 -13.28 17.51
C ARG A 503 -3.60 -12.00 16.75
N ILE A 504 -2.73 -11.00 16.86
CA ILE A 504 -2.79 -9.76 16.07
C ILE A 504 -1.80 -9.92 14.91
N ALA A 505 -2.32 -10.12 13.69
CA ALA A 505 -1.52 -10.60 12.57
C ALA A 505 -0.76 -9.50 11.79
N GLY A 506 -1.28 -8.27 11.75
CA GLY A 506 -0.70 -7.14 11.02
C GLY A 506 -0.27 -5.96 11.90
N THR A 507 0.02 -4.82 11.27
CA THR A 507 0.44 -3.56 11.93
C THR A 507 -0.66 -2.50 12.02
N ALA A 508 -1.85 -2.76 11.45
CA ALA A 508 -2.93 -1.79 11.38
C ALA A 508 -3.61 -1.55 12.74
N MET A 509 -3.80 -2.61 13.53
CA MET A 509 -4.23 -2.50 14.92
C MET A 509 -3.09 -1.90 15.74
N THR A 510 -3.39 -0.87 16.53
CA THR A 510 -2.41 -0.21 17.42
C THR A 510 -2.90 -0.16 18.88
N THR A 511 -4.16 -0.49 19.11
CA THR A 511 -4.80 -0.46 20.43
C THR A 511 -5.63 -1.72 20.67
N LEU A 512 -5.63 -2.19 21.92
CA LEU A 512 -6.57 -3.17 22.46
C LEU A 512 -7.28 -2.48 23.64
N ALA A 513 -8.41 -1.84 23.37
CA ALA A 513 -9.03 -0.93 24.33
C ALA A 513 -9.90 -1.62 25.38
N ARG A 514 -10.31 -2.85 25.09
CA ARG A 514 -11.22 -3.66 25.90
C ARG A 514 -10.55 -4.41 27.03
N ASN A 515 -11.35 -4.77 28.04
CA ASN A 515 -10.90 -5.63 29.13
C ASN A 515 -10.61 -7.04 28.65
N VAL A 516 -9.62 -7.68 29.28
CA VAL A 516 -9.25 -9.08 29.03
C VAL A 516 -9.47 -9.91 30.29
N SER A 517 -10.18 -11.02 30.19
CA SER A 517 -10.32 -12.01 31.27
C SER A 517 -9.46 -13.23 30.95
N LEU A 518 -8.59 -13.63 31.88
CA LEU A 518 -7.70 -14.79 31.78
C LEU A 518 -8.19 -15.87 32.76
N GLU A 519 -8.63 -17.00 32.21
CA GLU A 519 -9.23 -18.10 32.96
C GLU A 519 -8.61 -19.45 32.59
N GLY A 520 -9.08 -20.54 33.20
CA GLY A 520 -8.47 -21.84 33.03
C GLY A 520 -7.01 -21.85 33.51
N GLU A 521 -6.14 -22.45 32.72
CA GLU A 521 -4.68 -22.36 32.80
C GLU A 521 -4.17 -20.97 32.37
N GLY A 522 -4.84 -20.28 31.44
CA GLY A 522 -4.50 -18.90 31.08
C GLY A 522 -4.92 -18.46 29.68
N GLY A 523 -4.28 -17.40 29.20
CA GLY A 523 -4.49 -16.87 27.85
C GLY A 523 -3.21 -16.33 27.23
N THR A 524 -3.13 -16.44 25.90
CA THR A 524 -2.00 -15.92 25.12
C THR A 524 -2.43 -14.72 24.28
N ILE A 525 -1.60 -13.68 24.25
CA ILE A 525 -1.69 -12.61 23.25
C ILE A 525 -0.41 -12.62 22.42
N GLU A 526 -0.55 -12.93 21.13
CA GLU A 526 0.51 -12.92 20.14
C GLU A 526 0.48 -11.62 19.34
N ILE A 527 1.60 -10.90 19.32
CA ILE A 527 1.83 -9.78 18.40
C ILE A 527 2.77 -10.27 17.31
N ALA A 528 2.21 -10.67 16.17
CA ALA A 528 2.93 -11.49 15.20
C ALA A 528 4.09 -10.76 14.50
N SER A 529 3.92 -9.47 14.21
CA SER A 529 4.91 -8.65 13.48
C SER A 529 5.87 -7.93 14.43
N ASP A 530 7.16 -7.97 14.14
CA ASP A 530 8.23 -7.30 14.89
C ASP A 530 8.07 -5.77 14.95
N ASN A 531 7.50 -5.17 13.91
CA ASN A 531 7.23 -3.74 13.80
C ASN A 531 5.85 -3.33 14.32
N ALA A 532 5.06 -4.27 14.84
CA ALA A 532 3.77 -3.96 15.46
C ALA A 532 3.95 -3.57 16.94
N ALA A 533 3.31 -2.48 17.34
CA ALA A 533 3.27 -2.02 18.72
C ALA A 533 1.81 -1.81 19.15
N ILE A 534 1.32 -2.64 20.07
CA ILE A 534 -0.07 -2.60 20.54
C ILE A 534 -0.13 -2.02 21.94
N THR A 535 -0.92 -0.97 22.13
CA THR A 535 -1.26 -0.45 23.45
C THR A 535 -2.55 -1.08 23.96
N ALA A 536 -2.43 -1.96 24.95
CA ALA A 536 -3.57 -2.49 25.68
C ALA A 536 -3.93 -1.55 26.85
N SER A 537 -5.02 -0.81 26.68
CA SER A 537 -5.52 0.14 27.68
C SER A 537 -6.57 -0.45 28.62
N GLY A 538 -7.24 -1.53 28.21
CA GLY A 538 -8.10 -2.31 29.10
C GLY A 538 -7.32 -3.04 30.20
N VAL A 539 -8.02 -3.44 31.25
CA VAL A 539 -7.42 -4.19 32.35
C VAL A 539 -7.51 -5.70 32.12
N PHE A 540 -6.45 -6.41 32.51
CA PHE A 540 -6.44 -7.87 32.46
C PHE A 540 -6.82 -8.40 33.84
N SER A 541 -7.72 -9.37 33.91
CA SER A 541 -8.29 -9.90 35.16
C SER A 541 -8.40 -11.43 35.12
N GLY A 542 -8.81 -12.06 36.23
CA GLY A 542 -8.99 -13.51 36.30
C GLY A 542 -7.86 -14.26 37.02
N THR A 543 -7.93 -15.59 37.04
CA THR A 543 -6.97 -16.43 37.80
C THR A 543 -5.94 -17.12 36.92
N GLY A 544 -6.16 -17.16 35.61
CA GLY A 544 -5.29 -17.84 34.65
C GLY A 544 -3.97 -17.09 34.40
N ALA A 545 -3.00 -17.78 33.82
CA ALA A 545 -1.72 -17.21 33.42
C ALA A 545 -1.87 -16.26 32.21
N PHE A 546 -0.93 -15.32 32.06
CA PHE A 546 -0.82 -14.47 30.88
C PHE A 546 0.45 -14.81 30.11
N THR A 547 0.33 -15.12 28.82
CA THR A 547 1.49 -15.28 27.92
C THR A 547 1.49 -14.19 26.86
N LYS A 548 2.57 -13.41 26.79
CA LYS A 548 2.89 -12.55 25.65
C LYS A 548 3.80 -13.31 24.69
N SER A 549 3.38 -13.49 23.44
CA SER A 549 4.16 -14.14 22.37
C SER A 549 4.24 -13.27 21.11
N GLY A 550 4.95 -13.75 20.09
CA GLY A 550 5.23 -13.01 18.85
C GLY A 550 6.28 -11.90 19.04
N GLU A 551 6.92 -11.50 17.94
CA GLU A 551 8.08 -10.60 17.94
C GLU A 551 7.74 -9.14 18.31
N GLY A 552 6.50 -8.72 18.11
CA GLY A 552 6.11 -7.32 18.33
C GLY A 552 5.97 -6.91 19.80
N LEU A 553 5.70 -5.63 20.01
CA LEU A 553 5.58 -5.01 21.32
C LEU A 553 4.12 -5.02 21.80
N LEU A 554 3.90 -5.41 23.06
CA LEU A 554 2.64 -5.20 23.77
C LEU A 554 2.86 -4.28 24.97
N ALA A 555 2.20 -3.12 24.98
CA ALA A 555 2.22 -2.18 26.09
C ALA A 555 0.97 -2.32 26.96
N LEU A 556 1.13 -2.70 28.23
CA LEU A 556 0.06 -2.74 29.21
C LEU A 556 0.02 -1.43 29.99
N THR A 557 -1.02 -0.62 29.79
CA THR A 557 -1.18 0.67 30.51
C THR A 557 -2.18 0.59 31.66
N GLY A 558 -3.07 -0.39 31.66
CA GLY A 558 -4.05 -0.62 32.72
C GLY A 558 -3.45 -1.22 34.00
N ALA A 559 -4.17 -1.07 35.12
CA ALA A 559 -3.87 -1.77 36.36
C ALA A 559 -4.53 -3.16 36.35
N SER A 560 -3.81 -4.14 35.82
CA SER A 560 -4.28 -5.52 35.70
C SER A 560 -4.25 -6.24 37.05
N SER A 561 -5.28 -7.04 37.30
CA SER A 561 -5.54 -7.70 38.59
C SER A 561 -5.48 -9.22 38.54
N TYR A 562 -5.13 -9.81 37.39
CA TYR A 562 -5.00 -11.26 37.26
C TYR A 562 -3.94 -11.83 38.20
N THR A 563 -4.14 -13.06 38.68
CA THR A 563 -3.26 -13.68 39.70
C THR A 563 -2.36 -14.78 39.16
N GLY A 564 -2.62 -15.30 37.96
CA GLY A 564 -1.75 -16.28 37.33
C GLY A 564 -0.38 -15.70 36.96
N ALA A 565 0.56 -16.57 36.61
CA ALA A 565 1.90 -16.16 36.22
C ALA A 565 1.89 -15.41 34.87
N THR A 566 2.81 -14.48 34.69
CA THR A 566 3.07 -13.80 33.42
C THR A 566 4.29 -14.42 32.75
N THR A 567 4.17 -14.84 31.49
CA THR A 567 5.30 -15.31 30.67
C THR A 567 5.47 -14.37 29.49
N VAL A 568 6.65 -13.78 29.33
CA VAL A 568 7.04 -13.09 28.10
C VAL A 568 7.86 -14.08 27.29
N ALA A 569 7.21 -14.72 26.31
CA ALA A 569 7.79 -15.78 25.50
C ALA A 569 8.61 -15.26 24.32
N ALA A 570 8.20 -14.15 23.71
CA ALA A 570 8.89 -13.48 22.60
C ALA A 570 8.51 -11.99 22.52
N GLY A 571 9.31 -11.22 21.78
CA GLY A 571 9.13 -9.78 21.62
C GLY A 571 9.28 -9.00 22.93
N GLU A 572 8.64 -7.84 23.02
CA GLU A 572 8.71 -6.98 24.21
C GLU A 572 7.35 -6.84 24.91
N LEU A 573 7.35 -7.00 26.24
CA LEU A 573 6.25 -6.60 27.11
C LEU A 573 6.61 -5.29 27.82
N LEU A 574 5.91 -4.21 27.49
CA LEU A 574 6.10 -2.88 28.09
C LEU A 574 5.03 -2.62 29.15
N VAL A 575 5.37 -2.72 30.44
CA VAL A 575 4.44 -2.48 31.54
C VAL A 575 4.50 -1.02 31.98
N LYS A 576 3.52 -0.20 31.55
CA LYS A 576 3.33 1.18 32.02
C LYS A 576 2.32 1.27 33.18
N GLY A 577 1.38 0.32 33.23
CA GLY A 577 0.39 0.18 34.30
C GLY A 577 0.89 -0.71 35.45
N SER A 578 0.11 -1.73 35.81
CA SER A 578 0.47 -2.67 36.87
C SER A 578 0.09 -4.10 36.52
N ILE A 579 1.01 -5.04 36.76
CA ILE A 579 0.78 -6.50 36.83
C ILE A 579 1.25 -7.06 38.18
N ALA A 580 1.25 -6.22 39.24
CA ALA A 580 1.78 -6.56 40.56
C ALA A 580 1.16 -7.82 41.20
N SER A 581 -0.08 -8.15 40.83
CA SER A 581 -0.80 -9.33 41.32
C SER A 581 -0.37 -10.64 40.66
N SER A 582 0.40 -10.59 39.56
CA SER A 582 0.95 -11.78 38.90
C SER A 582 1.79 -12.59 39.89
N ALA A 583 1.53 -13.90 39.97
CA ALA A 583 2.26 -14.78 40.88
C ALA A 583 3.78 -14.77 40.62
N MET A 584 4.17 -14.69 39.35
CA MET A 584 5.56 -14.58 38.88
C MET A 584 5.56 -14.07 37.44
N THR A 585 6.39 -13.08 37.14
CA THR A 585 6.71 -12.65 35.76
C THR A 585 8.00 -13.30 35.28
N THR A 586 7.96 -14.11 34.23
CA THR A 586 9.13 -14.78 33.65
C THR A 586 9.40 -14.26 32.24
N VAL A 587 10.63 -13.81 31.97
CA VAL A 587 11.07 -13.37 30.64
C VAL A 587 11.93 -14.46 30.03
N ALA A 588 11.48 -15.03 28.91
CA ALA A 588 12.13 -16.14 28.22
C ALA A 588 13.29 -15.68 27.33
N ASN A 589 13.97 -16.64 26.72
CA ASN A 589 15.06 -16.39 25.76
C ASN A 589 14.58 -15.58 24.56
N GLY A 590 15.28 -14.50 24.22
CA GLY A 590 14.94 -13.62 23.10
C GLY A 590 13.81 -12.63 23.38
N ALA A 591 13.19 -12.69 24.58
CA ALA A 591 12.14 -11.78 24.99
C ALA A 591 12.67 -10.65 25.87
N ALA A 592 11.93 -9.54 25.91
CA ALA A 592 12.24 -8.36 26.72
C ALA A 592 11.06 -7.95 27.60
N LEU A 593 11.38 -7.50 28.82
CA LEU A 593 10.46 -6.81 29.72
C LEU A 593 10.96 -5.38 29.91
N ALA A 594 10.06 -4.41 29.80
CA ALA A 594 10.37 -3.00 29.98
C ALA A 594 9.24 -2.25 30.68
N GLY A 595 9.46 -0.98 31.01
CA GLY A 595 8.38 -0.04 31.37
C GLY A 595 8.60 0.74 32.66
N SER A 596 7.68 1.66 32.93
CA SER A 596 7.67 2.55 34.10
C SER A 596 6.67 2.12 35.19
N GLY A 597 5.95 1.03 34.94
CA GLY A 597 4.88 0.50 35.77
C GLY A 597 5.36 -0.38 36.92
N THR A 598 4.45 -1.23 37.41
CA THR A 598 4.70 -2.14 38.53
C THR A 598 4.51 -3.60 38.14
N VAL A 599 5.45 -4.46 38.52
CA VAL A 599 5.37 -5.92 38.37
C VAL A 599 5.43 -6.60 39.74
N GLY A 600 4.97 -7.86 39.82
CA GLY A 600 5.09 -8.70 41.02
C GLY A 600 6.52 -9.24 41.18
N ASN A 601 6.68 -10.47 41.66
CA ASN A 601 7.98 -11.16 41.56
C ASN A 601 8.36 -11.31 40.08
N ALA A 602 9.64 -11.14 39.75
CA ALA A 602 10.12 -11.22 38.38
C ALA A 602 11.40 -12.06 38.25
N THR A 603 11.47 -12.87 37.20
CA THR A 603 12.64 -13.65 36.80
C THR A 603 12.98 -13.36 35.34
N ILE A 604 14.18 -12.86 35.10
CA ILE A 604 14.76 -12.73 33.77
C ILE A 604 15.56 -14.01 33.51
N ALA A 605 15.00 -14.92 32.71
CA ALA A 605 15.61 -16.23 32.44
C ALA A 605 16.82 -16.10 31.52
N SER A 606 17.54 -17.21 31.32
CA SER A 606 18.69 -17.24 30.41
C SER A 606 18.28 -16.80 29.00
N GLY A 607 19.01 -15.84 28.43
CA GLY A 607 18.71 -15.21 27.14
C GLY A 607 17.58 -14.17 27.17
N GLY A 608 16.91 -13.96 28.32
CA GLY A 608 15.91 -12.90 28.48
C GLY A 608 16.53 -11.57 28.87
N THR A 609 15.81 -10.48 28.59
CA THR A 609 16.28 -9.11 28.83
C THR A 609 15.31 -8.33 29.72
N LEU A 610 15.83 -7.64 30.74
CA LEU A 610 15.15 -6.49 31.36
C LEU A 610 15.71 -5.23 30.72
N HIS A 611 14.85 -4.37 30.17
CA HIS A 611 15.24 -3.16 29.47
C HIS A 611 14.69 -1.92 30.19
N THR A 612 15.56 -0.94 30.41
CA THR A 612 15.20 0.38 30.96
C THR A 612 15.77 1.48 30.10
N GLY A 613 15.09 2.62 30.04
CA GLY A 613 15.55 3.74 29.24
C GLY A 613 14.74 5.01 29.44
N SER A 614 15.16 6.09 28.81
CA SER A 614 14.57 7.42 29.00
C SER A 614 13.08 7.45 28.63
N GLU A 615 12.74 6.86 27.49
CA GLU A 615 11.36 6.73 26.97
C GLU A 615 10.62 5.50 27.55
N LEU A 616 11.36 4.47 27.98
CA LEU A 616 10.79 3.24 28.55
C LEU A 616 10.44 3.40 30.04
N GLY A 617 11.22 4.22 30.77
CA GLY A 617 11.24 4.31 32.22
C GLY A 617 11.91 3.12 32.90
N ALA A 618 11.63 2.95 34.20
CA ALA A 618 12.12 1.83 34.99
C ALA A 618 11.04 1.25 35.92
N LEU A 619 11.04 -0.09 36.03
CA LEU A 619 10.00 -0.83 36.72
C LEU A 619 10.11 -0.75 38.25
N LYS A 620 8.95 -0.86 38.90
CA LYS A 620 8.83 -1.17 40.32
C LYS A 620 8.48 -2.65 40.48
N VAL A 621 9.38 -3.43 41.07
CA VAL A 621 9.17 -4.85 41.38
C VAL A 621 8.64 -4.97 42.82
N GLN A 622 7.38 -5.35 42.98
CA GLN A 622 6.76 -5.63 44.28
C GLN A 622 6.99 -7.08 44.69
N GLY A 623 8.24 -7.39 45.02
CA GLY A 623 8.68 -8.74 45.35
C GLY A 623 10.17 -8.88 45.08
N ASP A 624 10.60 -10.10 44.82
CA ASP A 624 11.98 -10.41 44.47
C ASP A 624 12.20 -10.29 42.95
N LEU A 625 13.41 -9.87 42.56
CA LEU A 625 13.86 -9.83 41.17
C LEU A 625 15.05 -10.77 41.00
N THR A 626 14.96 -11.72 40.08
CA THR A 626 16.05 -12.67 39.78
C THR A 626 16.54 -12.50 38.35
N PHE A 627 17.84 -12.24 38.18
CA PHE A 627 18.54 -12.43 36.92
C PHE A 627 19.20 -13.80 36.91
N ALA A 628 18.77 -14.69 36.02
CA ALA A 628 19.42 -15.98 35.80
C ALA A 628 20.78 -15.84 35.11
N GLN A 629 21.58 -16.90 35.11
CA GLN A 629 22.82 -16.91 34.33
C GLN A 629 22.51 -16.78 32.83
N GLY A 630 23.21 -15.87 32.15
CA GLY A 630 23.01 -15.59 30.72
C GLY A 630 21.82 -14.67 30.41
N SER A 631 21.17 -14.08 31.41
CA SER A 631 20.22 -12.99 31.19
C SER A 631 20.91 -11.63 31.11
N THR A 632 20.22 -10.65 30.52
CA THR A 632 20.77 -9.30 30.30
C THR A 632 19.92 -8.25 31.02
N PHE A 633 20.57 -7.32 31.70
CA PHE A 633 19.98 -6.04 32.09
C PHE A 633 20.49 -4.96 31.13
N ALA A 634 19.65 -4.60 30.16
CA ALA A 634 19.94 -3.54 29.19
C ALA A 634 19.50 -2.20 29.76
N VAL A 635 20.41 -1.25 29.81
CA VAL A 635 20.18 0.08 30.39
C VAL A 635 20.57 1.13 29.37
N GLU A 636 19.58 1.79 28.80
CA GLU A 636 19.78 3.05 28.09
C GLU A 636 20.10 4.14 29.12
N THR A 637 21.34 4.61 29.07
CA THR A 637 21.83 5.70 29.92
C THR A 637 21.43 7.05 29.33
N GLY A 638 21.47 8.12 30.13
CA GLY A 638 21.17 9.48 29.66
C GLY A 638 22.13 10.52 30.26
N ALA A 639 22.22 11.67 29.60
CA ALA A 639 23.17 12.76 29.90
C ALA A 639 23.26 13.21 31.36
N GLU A 640 22.13 13.31 32.07
CA GLU A 640 22.08 13.94 33.40
C GLU A 640 22.27 12.98 34.59
N GLY A 641 22.59 11.71 34.35
CA GLY A 641 22.64 10.72 35.44
C GLY A 641 21.26 10.45 36.07
N GLY A 642 20.18 10.76 35.34
CA GLY A 642 18.79 10.60 35.77
C GLY A 642 18.45 9.14 36.11
N SER A 643 17.73 8.95 37.22
CA SER A 643 17.51 7.64 37.82
C SER A 643 16.35 6.86 37.16
N ASN A 644 16.60 6.21 36.03
CA ASN A 644 15.80 5.06 35.58
C ASN A 644 16.14 3.81 36.39
N THR A 645 16.03 3.95 37.72
CA THR A 645 16.39 2.90 38.68
C THR A 645 15.25 1.91 38.83
N VAL A 646 15.53 0.63 38.60
CA VAL A 646 14.62 -0.46 38.95
C VAL A 646 14.52 -0.56 40.47
N LYS A 647 13.29 -0.44 41.00
CA LYS A 647 13.04 -0.46 42.45
C LYS A 647 12.43 -1.79 42.85
N VAL A 648 13.14 -2.57 43.65
CA VAL A 648 12.76 -3.90 44.12
C VAL A 648 12.41 -3.82 45.62
N SER A 649 11.19 -4.20 46.01
CA SER A 649 10.78 -4.18 47.42
C SER A 649 11.26 -5.40 48.22
N GLY A 650 11.64 -6.47 47.52
CA GLY A 650 12.27 -7.68 48.07
C GLY A 650 13.79 -7.70 47.87
N THR A 651 14.31 -8.89 47.63
CA THR A 651 15.73 -9.16 47.35
C THR A 651 15.96 -9.18 45.84
N ALA A 652 17.10 -8.64 45.39
CA ALA A 652 17.52 -8.76 43.99
C ALA A 652 18.69 -9.75 43.86
N LYS A 653 18.46 -10.85 43.13
CA LYS A 653 19.47 -11.87 42.85
C LYS A 653 20.09 -11.64 41.48
N LEU A 654 21.41 -11.47 41.45
CA LEU A 654 22.15 -11.00 40.29
C LEU A 654 23.10 -12.11 39.79
N ASN A 655 22.76 -12.77 38.68
CA ASN A 655 23.65 -13.75 38.01
C ASN A 655 23.80 -13.51 36.49
N GLY A 656 23.18 -12.46 35.94
CA GLY A 656 23.23 -12.11 34.51
C GLY A 656 24.41 -11.20 34.14
N SER A 657 24.25 -10.42 33.08
CA SER A 657 25.17 -9.35 32.65
C SER A 657 24.45 -8.01 32.50
N VAL A 658 25.19 -6.91 32.56
CA VAL A 658 24.69 -5.57 32.24
C VAL A 658 25.18 -5.14 30.86
N LEU A 659 24.29 -4.55 30.06
CA LEU A 659 24.60 -3.90 28.80
C LEU A 659 24.20 -2.43 28.90
N ALA A 660 25.19 -1.54 28.89
CA ALA A 660 24.96 -0.11 28.79
C ALA A 660 24.73 0.27 27.32
N LEU A 661 23.61 0.93 27.07
CA LEU A 661 23.23 1.47 25.77
C LEU A 661 23.33 3.00 25.84
N GLY A 662 23.85 3.62 24.79
CA GLY A 662 23.84 5.08 24.66
C GLY A 662 22.41 5.61 24.47
N GLY A 663 21.98 6.53 25.33
CA GLY A 663 20.83 7.41 25.08
C GLY A 663 21.28 8.82 24.74
N SER A 664 20.33 9.74 24.53
CA SER A 664 20.60 11.10 24.05
C SER A 664 21.15 12.07 25.12
N GLY A 665 21.95 13.03 24.66
CA GLY A 665 22.42 14.22 25.39
C GLY A 665 23.89 14.19 25.84
N VAL A 666 24.28 15.23 26.59
CA VAL A 666 25.67 15.54 27.01
C VAL A 666 26.07 14.79 28.29
N TYR A 667 26.88 13.74 28.19
CA TYR A 667 27.34 13.01 29.37
C TYR A 667 28.63 13.58 29.92
N LYS A 668 28.86 13.35 31.21
CA LYS A 668 30.10 13.75 31.86
C LYS A 668 31.18 12.67 31.70
N PRO A 669 32.48 13.04 31.73
CA PRO A 669 33.67 12.15 31.74
C PRO A 669 33.53 10.85 32.53
N SER A 670 32.82 10.96 33.64
CA SER A 670 32.43 9.87 34.51
C SER A 670 30.99 10.17 34.88
N THR A 671 30.06 9.33 34.42
CA THR A 671 28.66 9.45 34.78
C THR A 671 28.21 8.19 35.48
N SER A 672 27.75 8.35 36.73
CA SER A 672 27.25 7.25 37.54
C SER A 672 25.72 7.20 37.55
N TYR A 673 25.17 6.01 37.36
CA TYR A 673 23.75 5.70 37.33
C TYR A 673 23.44 4.66 38.38
N THR A 674 22.45 4.90 39.23
CA THR A 674 21.88 3.81 40.04
C THR A 674 20.95 2.99 39.16
N LEU A 675 21.35 1.76 38.83
CA LEU A 675 20.58 0.88 37.95
C LEU A 675 19.43 0.20 38.69
N LEU A 676 19.72 -0.27 39.90
CA LEU A 676 18.82 -1.12 40.67
C LEU A 676 18.96 -0.80 42.15
N SER A 677 17.85 -0.84 42.88
CA SER A 677 17.80 -0.78 44.34
C SER A 677 16.87 -1.88 44.88
N ALA A 678 17.28 -2.60 45.92
CA ALA A 678 16.54 -3.70 46.53
C ALA A 678 16.44 -3.53 48.05
N ALA A 679 15.20 -3.36 48.54
CA ALA A 679 14.95 -3.01 49.95
C ALA A 679 15.35 -4.11 50.95
N LYS A 680 15.44 -5.38 50.53
CA LYS A 680 15.94 -6.48 51.36
C LYS A 680 17.37 -6.92 51.01
N GLY A 681 18.07 -6.15 50.19
CA GLY A 681 19.47 -6.37 49.84
C GLY A 681 19.69 -7.11 48.50
N LEU A 682 20.96 -7.24 48.15
CA LEU A 682 21.44 -7.91 46.94
C LEU A 682 22.01 -9.30 47.24
N GLU A 683 21.76 -10.25 46.35
CA GLU A 683 22.39 -11.57 46.36
C GLU A 683 23.19 -11.80 45.08
N GLY A 684 24.50 -12.02 45.20
CA GLY A 684 25.39 -12.20 44.05
C GLY A 684 25.79 -10.89 43.38
N SER A 685 26.23 -10.97 42.13
CA SER A 685 26.69 -9.84 41.30
C SER A 685 26.52 -10.19 39.82
N PHE A 686 26.31 -9.20 38.96
CA PHE A 686 26.38 -9.42 37.52
C PHE A 686 27.77 -9.94 37.12
N GLY A 687 27.82 -10.92 36.23
CA GLY A 687 29.05 -11.59 35.80
C GLY A 687 29.93 -10.73 34.89
N SER A 688 29.33 -9.80 34.16
CA SER A 688 30.02 -8.83 33.32
C SER A 688 29.18 -7.57 33.11
N VAL A 689 29.86 -6.51 32.69
CA VAL A 689 29.28 -5.30 32.16
C VAL A 689 29.95 -4.99 30.82
N SER A 690 29.16 -4.50 29.86
CA SER A 690 29.64 -4.06 28.56
C SER A 690 28.89 -2.80 28.14
N SER A 691 29.44 -2.07 27.17
CA SER A 691 28.87 -0.85 26.63
C SER A 691 28.84 -0.96 25.10
N THR A 692 27.78 -0.46 24.47
CA THR A 692 27.77 -0.26 23.01
C THR A 692 28.51 1.01 22.58
N LEU A 693 28.82 1.89 23.52
CA LEU A 693 29.51 3.16 23.28
C LEU A 693 30.98 2.93 22.94
N ALA A 694 31.47 3.56 21.88
CA ALA A 694 32.83 3.32 21.38
C ALA A 694 33.92 3.86 22.32
N PHE A 695 33.61 4.94 23.03
CA PHE A 695 34.58 5.71 23.80
C PHE A 695 34.39 5.59 25.31
N MET A 696 33.52 4.70 25.79
CA MET A 696 33.18 4.58 27.21
C MET A 696 33.39 3.17 27.74
N ASP A 697 34.18 3.06 28.80
CA ASP A 697 34.29 1.86 29.60
C ASP A 697 33.20 1.85 30.66
N ALA A 698 32.49 0.72 30.75
CA ALA A 698 31.45 0.52 31.74
C ALA A 698 32.00 -0.26 32.94
N SER A 699 31.71 0.22 34.14
CA SER A 699 32.07 -0.47 35.40
C SER A 699 30.89 -0.50 36.36
N LEU A 700 30.81 -1.55 37.19
CA LEU A 700 29.74 -1.72 38.18
C LEU A 700 30.28 -1.57 39.60
N ALA A 701 29.52 -0.88 40.44
CA ALA A 701 29.71 -0.80 41.88
C ALA A 701 28.49 -1.37 42.61
N TYR A 702 28.74 -2.00 43.76
CA TYR A 702 27.71 -2.68 44.56
C TYR A 702 27.71 -2.12 45.98
N GLY A 703 26.56 -1.57 46.39
CA GLY A 703 26.24 -1.25 47.77
C GLY A 703 25.59 -2.42 48.51
N GLU A 704 25.11 -2.20 49.73
CA GLU A 704 24.33 -3.21 50.47
C GLU A 704 22.97 -3.48 49.80
N THR A 705 22.42 -2.47 49.15
CA THR A 705 21.06 -2.49 48.58
C THR A 705 20.98 -2.04 47.13
N ASP A 706 22.06 -1.58 46.52
CA ASP A 706 22.02 -0.93 45.19
C ASP A 706 23.17 -1.33 44.28
N VAL A 707 22.90 -1.30 42.98
CA VAL A 707 23.88 -1.48 41.92
C VAL A 707 24.00 -0.17 41.16
N SER A 708 25.22 0.33 41.02
CA SER A 708 25.52 1.51 40.23
C SER A 708 26.41 1.17 39.04
N LEU A 709 26.12 1.77 37.89
CA LEU A 709 26.93 1.75 36.68
C LEU A 709 27.69 3.07 36.58
N THR A 710 28.99 3.01 36.32
CA THR A 710 29.77 4.17 35.93
C THR A 710 30.23 3.98 34.49
N LEU A 711 29.99 4.99 33.66
CA LEU A 711 30.58 5.11 32.32
C LEU A 711 31.73 6.10 32.41
N ASP A 712 32.95 5.62 32.14
CA ASP A 712 34.18 6.41 32.13
C ASP A 712 34.74 6.49 30.71
N ARG A 713 35.25 7.66 30.30
CA ARG A 713 35.98 7.82 29.03
C ARG A 713 37.16 6.84 28.97
N ASN A 714 37.19 5.98 27.96
CA ASN A 714 38.27 5.03 27.71
C ASN A 714 39.45 5.67 26.92
N ASP A 715 40.49 4.90 26.60
CA ASP A 715 41.67 5.38 25.86
C ASP A 715 41.51 5.33 24.32
N THR A 716 40.32 4.98 23.80
CA THR A 716 40.07 4.90 22.34
C THR A 716 40.01 6.30 21.76
N ALA A 717 41.01 6.71 20.99
CA ALA A 717 40.99 8.00 20.28
C ALA A 717 39.89 8.02 19.20
N PHE A 718 39.28 9.19 18.96
CA PHE A 718 38.21 9.36 17.97
C PHE A 718 38.60 8.91 16.55
N ASP A 719 39.85 9.16 16.14
CA ASP A 719 40.39 8.77 14.83
C ASP A 719 40.47 7.25 14.63
N ARG A 720 40.44 6.45 15.70
CA ARG A 720 40.43 4.98 15.61
C ARG A 720 39.08 4.42 15.18
N VAL A 721 38.01 5.20 15.35
CA VAL A 721 36.64 4.81 15.00
C VAL A 721 36.27 5.29 13.59
N ALA A 722 36.82 6.43 13.17
CA ALA A 722 36.63 6.96 11.82
C ALA A 722 37.28 6.09 10.72
N ARG A 723 36.52 5.81 9.67
CA ARG A 723 36.90 4.94 8.55
C ARG A 723 37.49 5.71 7.37
N SER A 724 36.95 6.87 7.03
CA SER A 724 37.45 7.72 5.94
C SER A 724 38.70 8.51 6.37
N ALA A 725 39.47 8.99 5.40
CA ALA A 725 40.63 9.84 5.70
C ALA A 725 40.19 11.19 6.28
N ASN A 726 39.19 11.81 5.65
CA ASN A 726 38.60 13.07 6.10
C ASN A 726 37.92 12.95 7.47
N GLY A 727 37.22 11.86 7.73
CA GLY A 727 36.63 11.55 9.03
C GLY A 727 37.70 11.40 10.11
N ARG A 728 38.85 10.77 9.83
CA ARG A 728 39.97 10.70 10.80
C ARG A 728 40.57 12.07 11.11
N ALA A 729 40.70 12.93 10.10
CA ALA A 729 41.17 14.30 10.27
C ALA A 729 40.19 15.11 11.13
N ALA A 730 38.89 15.04 10.80
CA ALA A 730 37.81 15.67 11.56
C ALA A 730 37.77 15.15 13.00
N ALA A 731 37.89 13.83 13.20
CA ALA A 731 37.95 13.19 14.51
C ALA A 731 39.09 13.72 15.37
N THR A 732 40.27 13.93 14.78
CA THR A 732 41.41 14.57 15.46
C THR A 732 41.10 16.02 15.84
N GLY A 733 40.45 16.77 14.92
CA GLY A 733 39.97 18.12 15.18
C GLY A 733 38.98 18.18 16.35
N VAL A 734 37.99 17.27 16.38
CA VAL A 734 36.99 17.18 17.44
C VAL A 734 37.65 16.77 18.77
N GLU A 735 38.52 15.74 18.79
CA GLU A 735 39.19 15.31 20.03
C GLU A 735 40.01 16.45 20.66
N SER A 736 40.63 17.31 19.81
CA SER A 736 41.42 18.45 20.28
C SER A 736 40.63 19.56 20.98
N LEU A 737 39.32 19.65 20.74
CA LEU A 737 38.43 20.57 21.46
C LEU A 737 38.39 20.25 22.95
N GLY A 738 38.57 18.97 23.27
CA GLY A 738 38.51 18.44 24.61
C GLY A 738 37.13 18.59 25.24
N MET A 739 37.09 18.09 26.47
CA MET A 739 35.89 17.99 27.28
C MET A 739 35.29 19.34 27.66
N GLY A 740 33.96 19.40 27.69
CA GLY A 740 33.21 20.64 27.95
C GLY A 740 32.94 21.46 26.69
N ASN A 741 33.39 20.98 25.53
CA ASN A 741 32.97 21.48 24.23
C ASN A 741 31.76 20.68 23.73
N ALA A 742 30.74 21.37 23.21
CA ALA A 742 29.49 20.76 22.78
C ALA A 742 29.66 19.70 21.67
N VAL A 743 30.61 19.87 20.75
CA VAL A 743 30.86 18.90 19.68
C VAL A 743 31.54 17.65 20.24
N TYR A 744 32.55 17.83 21.11
CA TYR A 744 33.26 16.73 21.76
C TYR A 744 32.30 15.88 22.62
N ASP A 745 31.53 16.55 23.49
CA ASP A 745 30.74 15.86 24.52
C ASP A 745 29.55 15.06 23.94
N GLU A 746 29.09 15.41 22.73
CA GLU A 746 28.05 14.63 22.04
C GLU A 746 28.64 13.40 21.35
N VAL A 747 29.77 13.56 20.63
CA VAL A 747 30.39 12.45 19.88
C VAL A 747 30.97 11.39 20.80
N VAL A 748 31.54 11.80 21.94
CA VAL A 748 32.17 10.87 22.90
C VAL A 748 31.19 9.82 23.44
N MET A 749 29.88 10.04 23.32
CA MET A 749 28.84 9.16 23.86
C MET A 749 28.10 8.36 22.80
N THR A 750 28.72 8.18 21.63
CA THR A 750 28.12 7.44 20.52
C THR A 750 28.73 6.06 20.37
N ASP A 751 27.99 5.15 19.75
CA ASP A 751 28.52 3.88 19.27
C ASP A 751 29.45 4.07 18.06
N VAL A 752 30.09 2.98 17.64
CA VAL A 752 31.08 3.00 16.55
C VAL A 752 30.51 3.51 15.23
N GLU A 753 29.29 3.11 14.87
CA GLU A 753 28.69 3.47 13.57
C GLU A 753 28.27 4.94 13.57
N THR A 754 27.62 5.38 14.65
CA THR A 754 27.16 6.75 14.84
C THR A 754 28.34 7.72 14.90
N ALA A 755 29.41 7.37 15.62
CA ALA A 755 30.63 8.16 15.68
C ALA A 755 31.28 8.31 14.30
N ASN A 756 31.40 7.21 13.54
CA ASN A 756 31.98 7.26 12.19
C ASN A 756 31.20 8.22 11.29
N ALA A 757 29.87 8.07 11.24
CA ALA A 757 29.01 8.94 10.44
C ALA A 757 29.10 10.41 10.88
N ALA A 758 29.21 10.67 12.18
CA ALA A 758 29.41 12.01 12.71
C ALA A 758 30.71 12.64 12.17
N PHE A 759 31.83 11.91 12.21
CA PHE A 759 33.11 12.43 11.72
C PHE A 759 33.12 12.70 10.22
N ASP A 760 32.47 11.86 9.43
CA ASP A 760 32.32 12.08 7.99
C ASP A 760 31.53 13.39 7.72
N SER A 761 30.40 13.59 8.42
CA SER A 761 29.58 14.81 8.32
C SER A 761 30.30 16.07 8.83
N LEU A 762 31.17 15.93 9.83
CA LEU A 762 31.93 17.01 10.45
C LEU A 762 33.17 17.44 9.66
N SER A 763 33.54 16.72 8.60
CA SER A 763 34.80 16.93 7.88
C SER A 763 34.90 18.23 7.08
N GLY A 764 33.80 18.73 6.51
CA GLY A 764 33.82 19.93 5.68
C GLY A 764 34.48 19.75 4.31
N GLU A 765 34.64 18.51 3.82
CA GLU A 765 35.36 18.19 2.57
C GLU A 765 34.79 18.86 1.30
N ALA A 766 33.53 19.31 1.33
CA ALA A 766 32.90 20.05 0.23
C ALA A 766 33.63 21.35 -0.13
N HIS A 767 34.31 22.00 0.83
CA HIS A 767 35.11 23.19 0.57
C HIS A 767 36.34 22.90 -0.30
N ALA A 768 36.99 21.75 -0.11
CA ALA A 768 38.08 21.32 -0.97
C ALA A 768 37.56 20.89 -2.35
N ALA A 769 36.43 20.18 -2.41
CA ALA A 769 35.84 19.74 -3.68
C ALA A 769 35.44 20.92 -4.60
N ALA A 770 35.01 22.06 -4.01
CA ALA A 770 34.73 23.29 -4.75
C ALA A 770 35.94 23.81 -5.54
N LEU A 771 37.15 23.74 -4.96
CA LEU A 771 38.39 24.21 -5.61
C LEU A 771 38.74 23.37 -6.87
N ALA A 772 38.54 22.05 -6.83
CA ALA A 772 38.72 21.21 -8.02
C ALA A 772 37.64 21.46 -9.09
N ALA A 773 36.40 21.73 -8.68
CA ALA A 773 35.32 22.07 -9.61
C ALA A 773 35.59 23.39 -10.36
N ASP A 774 36.19 24.37 -9.69
CA ASP A 774 36.69 25.61 -10.26
C ASP A 774 37.75 25.38 -11.36
N VAL A 775 38.70 24.48 -11.12
CA VAL A 775 39.69 24.03 -12.12
C VAL A 775 39.01 23.39 -13.33
N GLY A 776 38.02 22.52 -13.11
CA GLY A 776 37.22 21.90 -14.19
C GLY A 776 36.44 22.91 -15.03
N SER A 777 35.87 23.93 -14.38
CA SER A 777 35.17 25.04 -15.05
C SER A 777 36.12 25.86 -15.93
N ALA A 778 37.33 26.15 -15.44
CA ALA A 778 38.35 26.84 -16.24
C ALA A 778 38.81 26.02 -17.46
N LEU A 779 38.98 24.71 -17.35
CA LEU A 779 39.28 23.85 -18.50
C LEU A 779 38.24 23.96 -19.61
N THR A 780 36.96 24.06 -19.25
CA THR A 780 35.87 24.28 -20.22
C THR A 780 36.04 25.59 -20.99
N LEU A 781 36.49 26.67 -20.33
CA LEU A 781 36.75 27.95 -20.99
C LEU A 781 37.91 27.86 -21.97
N GLY A 782 39.04 27.29 -21.57
CA GLY A 782 40.19 27.08 -22.45
C GLY A 782 39.83 26.24 -23.68
N ASP A 783 38.99 25.22 -23.49
CA ASP A 783 38.47 24.37 -24.57
C ASP A 783 37.57 25.12 -25.57
N VAL A 784 36.73 26.03 -25.08
CA VAL A 784 35.92 26.91 -25.94
C VAL A 784 36.83 27.82 -26.77
N MET A 785 37.81 28.46 -26.14
CA MET A 785 38.72 29.40 -26.80
C MET A 785 39.62 28.71 -27.84
N ASN A 786 40.13 27.51 -27.52
CA ASN A 786 40.86 26.68 -28.48
C ASN A 786 40.02 26.38 -29.73
N GLY A 787 38.74 26.03 -29.57
CA GLY A 787 37.82 25.82 -30.69
C GLY A 787 37.63 27.05 -31.57
N ARG A 788 37.56 28.24 -30.96
CA ARG A 788 37.38 29.52 -31.68
C ARG A 788 38.60 29.93 -32.50
N SER A 789 39.81 29.64 -32.01
CA SER A 789 41.06 29.94 -32.73
C SER A 789 41.38 28.95 -33.86
N ARG A 790 40.58 27.88 -34.07
CA ARG A 790 40.79 26.88 -35.15
C ARG A 790 40.35 27.33 -36.54
N GLY A 791 39.41 28.27 -36.65
CA GLY A 791 38.64 28.54 -37.88
C GLY A 791 39.39 29.09 -39.11
N PHE A 792 40.72 28.94 -39.24
CA PHE A 792 41.51 29.57 -40.29
C PHE A 792 42.51 28.63 -40.96
N THR A 793 42.24 28.35 -42.24
CA THR A 793 43.28 28.17 -43.25
C THR A 793 42.88 28.84 -44.55
N SER A 794 43.75 29.69 -45.05
CA SER A 794 43.74 30.16 -46.43
C SER A 794 43.89 28.96 -47.39
N GLY A 795 42.97 28.80 -48.34
CA GLY A 795 43.24 28.06 -49.58
C GLY A 795 42.29 26.94 -50.02
N THR A 796 41.32 26.45 -49.23
CA THR A 796 40.37 25.41 -49.68
C THR A 796 38.92 25.60 -49.21
N GLU A 797 38.46 26.86 -49.09
CA GLU A 797 37.05 27.17 -48.80
C GLU A 797 36.06 26.67 -49.88
N VAL A 798 36.53 26.23 -51.05
CA VAL A 798 35.67 25.84 -52.18
C VAL A 798 35.35 24.34 -52.25
N ALA A 799 36.02 23.48 -51.47
CA ALA A 799 35.85 22.02 -51.60
C ALA A 799 35.01 21.34 -50.50
N ARG A 800 34.56 22.07 -49.47
CA ARG A 800 33.99 21.45 -48.24
C ARG A 800 32.73 22.14 -47.71
N GLY A 801 31.87 22.69 -48.55
CA GLY A 801 30.58 23.23 -48.11
C GLY A 801 30.70 24.19 -46.92
N ALA A 802 31.61 25.16 -46.99
CA ALA A 802 31.83 26.12 -45.91
C ALA A 802 30.53 26.84 -45.54
N ILE A 803 30.24 26.83 -44.25
CA ILE A 803 29.14 27.53 -43.63
C ILE A 803 29.56 28.99 -43.42
N GLY A 804 28.91 29.93 -44.14
CA GLY A 804 29.17 31.38 -44.14
C GLY A 804 30.60 31.73 -44.58
N GLY A 805 30.77 32.36 -45.75
CA GLY A 805 32.07 32.61 -46.41
C GLY A 805 33.14 33.37 -45.60
N ALA A 806 34.31 33.58 -46.22
CA ALA A 806 35.47 34.26 -45.63
C ALA A 806 35.09 35.54 -44.85
N SER A 807 35.56 35.65 -43.60
CA SER A 807 35.22 36.75 -42.69
C SER A 807 36.43 37.31 -41.95
N THR A 808 36.56 38.63 -41.96
CA THR A 808 37.68 39.33 -41.29
C THR A 808 37.42 39.52 -39.80
N ALA A 809 36.15 39.52 -39.37
CA ALA A 809 35.76 39.59 -37.97
C ALA A 809 34.52 38.72 -37.67
N SER A 810 34.36 38.27 -36.42
CA SER A 810 33.15 37.59 -35.97
C SER A 810 32.79 37.91 -34.53
N VAL A 811 31.49 37.95 -34.25
CA VAL A 811 30.93 37.99 -32.89
C VAL A 811 30.24 36.65 -32.64
N TRP A 812 30.36 36.12 -31.42
CA TRP A 812 29.71 34.88 -31.05
C TRP A 812 29.19 34.91 -29.62
N ALA A 813 28.15 34.10 -29.39
CA ALA A 813 27.60 33.81 -28.08
C ALA A 813 27.47 32.30 -27.93
N LYS A 814 27.92 31.76 -26.79
CA LYS A 814 27.87 30.33 -26.47
C LYS A 814 27.26 30.12 -25.11
N ALA A 815 26.17 29.35 -25.06
CA ALA A 815 25.61 28.86 -23.82
C ALA A 815 26.03 27.39 -23.63
N TYR A 816 26.30 27.00 -22.39
CA TYR A 816 26.63 25.63 -22.03
C TYR A 816 25.96 25.20 -20.73
N GLY A 817 25.69 23.90 -20.63
CA GLY A 817 25.37 23.20 -19.40
C GLY A 817 26.24 21.97 -19.29
N ALA A 818 26.79 21.74 -18.11
CA ALA A 818 27.67 20.62 -17.78
C ALA A 818 27.18 19.95 -16.50
N TRP A 819 27.33 18.64 -16.45
CA TRP A 819 27.04 17.82 -15.29
C TRP A 819 28.03 16.66 -15.24
N GLY A 820 28.34 16.19 -14.05
CA GLY A 820 29.28 15.11 -13.86
C GLY A 820 29.40 14.71 -12.41
N GLU A 821 30.19 13.67 -12.19
CA GLU A 821 30.54 13.15 -10.87
C GLU A 821 32.06 13.05 -10.77
N SER A 822 32.58 13.18 -9.55
CA SER A 822 33.99 12.96 -9.22
C SER A 822 34.08 12.34 -7.84
N GLY A 823 34.96 11.36 -7.67
CA GLY A 823 35.11 10.61 -6.42
C GLY A 823 36.41 9.83 -6.43
N ALA A 824 36.95 9.53 -5.26
CA ALA A 824 38.17 8.73 -5.10
C ALA A 824 38.16 8.01 -3.75
N ASP A 825 39.00 6.97 -3.63
CA ASP A 825 39.10 6.17 -2.41
C ASP A 825 39.37 7.04 -1.17
N GLY A 826 38.43 7.05 -0.22
CA GLY A 826 38.58 7.72 1.07
C GLY A 826 38.06 9.16 1.14
N VAL A 827 37.42 9.64 0.08
CA VAL A 827 36.74 10.95 -0.04
C VAL A 827 35.30 10.72 -0.53
N SER A 828 34.35 11.57 -0.15
CA SER A 828 32.96 11.47 -0.63
C SER A 828 32.82 11.85 -2.11
N ASP A 829 31.95 11.12 -2.81
CA ASP A 829 31.58 11.44 -4.19
C ASP A 829 30.88 12.81 -4.27
N ALA A 830 31.23 13.58 -5.29
CA ALA A 830 30.73 14.92 -5.52
C ALA A 830 29.99 15.01 -6.86
N ASP A 831 28.70 15.35 -6.79
CA ASP A 831 27.88 15.73 -7.93
C ASP A 831 28.22 17.17 -8.34
N ARG A 832 28.63 17.36 -9.60
CA ARG A 832 29.01 18.66 -10.15
C ARG A 832 28.07 19.08 -11.26
N ASN A 833 27.58 20.31 -11.18
CA ASN A 833 26.76 20.93 -12.23
C ASN A 833 27.29 22.33 -12.52
N ALA A 834 27.31 22.72 -13.79
CA ALA A 834 27.67 24.08 -14.19
C ALA A 834 26.85 24.54 -15.39
N ALA A 835 26.52 25.82 -15.43
CA ALA A 835 25.87 26.43 -16.58
C ALA A 835 26.37 27.86 -16.77
N GLY A 836 26.54 28.28 -18.02
CA GLY A 836 27.04 29.62 -18.28
C GLY A 836 26.84 30.10 -19.70
N THR A 837 27.02 31.41 -19.87
CA THR A 837 26.98 32.07 -21.17
C THR A 837 28.25 32.88 -21.38
N LEU A 838 28.87 32.66 -22.55
CA LEU A 838 30.08 33.33 -22.99
C LEU A 838 29.78 34.18 -24.23
N PHE A 839 30.37 35.36 -24.30
CA PHE A 839 30.31 36.28 -25.42
C PHE A 839 31.71 36.62 -25.88
N GLY A 840 31.97 36.54 -27.18
CA GLY A 840 33.28 36.84 -27.71
C GLY A 840 33.26 37.58 -29.02
N LEU A 841 34.38 38.25 -29.27
CA LEU A 841 34.73 38.95 -30.50
C LEU A 841 36.11 38.44 -30.93
N ASP A 842 36.24 38.04 -32.18
CA ASP A 842 37.51 37.62 -32.75
C ASP A 842 37.66 38.05 -34.22
N GLY A 843 38.87 38.37 -34.65
CA GLY A 843 39.15 38.88 -35.99
C GLY A 843 40.55 38.59 -36.49
N GLU A 844 40.72 38.58 -37.80
CA GLU A 844 42.01 38.38 -38.48
C GLU A 844 42.90 39.62 -38.31
N VAL A 845 44.20 39.38 -38.09
CA VAL A 845 45.22 40.42 -37.94
C VAL A 845 46.41 40.06 -38.84
N GLY A 846 46.51 40.69 -40.01
CA GLY A 846 47.47 40.27 -41.04
C GLY A 846 47.07 38.94 -41.69
N ASP A 847 47.98 38.30 -42.42
CA ASP A 847 47.60 37.23 -43.37
C ASP A 847 47.25 35.90 -42.70
N ASN A 848 47.79 35.61 -41.51
CA ASN A 848 47.71 34.28 -40.88
C ASN A 848 47.43 34.31 -39.37
N TRP A 849 47.08 35.45 -38.75
CA TRP A 849 46.79 35.52 -37.31
C TRP A 849 45.33 35.85 -37.05
N ARG A 850 44.81 35.30 -35.95
CA ARG A 850 43.52 35.70 -35.37
C ARG A 850 43.68 35.95 -33.90
N LEU A 851 43.08 37.04 -33.43
CA LEU A 851 43.05 37.42 -32.03
C LEU A 851 41.59 37.62 -31.59
N GLY A 852 41.29 37.27 -30.35
CA GLY A 852 39.96 37.38 -29.79
C GLY A 852 39.95 37.65 -28.30
N VAL A 853 38.83 38.20 -27.85
CA VAL A 853 38.49 38.41 -26.45
C VAL A 853 37.16 37.73 -26.14
N VAL A 854 36.99 37.31 -24.90
CA VAL A 854 35.77 36.67 -24.41
C VAL A 854 35.49 37.13 -22.99
N ALA A 855 34.22 37.38 -22.70
CA ALA A 855 33.71 37.60 -21.36
C ALA A 855 32.47 36.74 -21.14
N GLY A 856 32.17 36.38 -19.91
CA GLY A 856 30.97 35.61 -19.62
C GLY A 856 30.66 35.51 -18.15
N PHE A 857 29.52 34.89 -17.86
CA PHE A 857 29.06 34.61 -16.52
C PHE A 857 28.49 33.20 -16.47
N GLY A 858 28.52 32.58 -15.30
CA GLY A 858 28.00 31.24 -15.08
C GLY A 858 27.76 30.97 -13.61
N THR A 859 27.17 29.82 -13.34
CA THR A 859 27.01 29.28 -12.00
C THR A 859 27.52 27.85 -12.00
N SER A 860 28.12 27.43 -10.90
CA SER A 860 28.44 26.03 -10.66
C SER A 860 27.98 25.59 -9.28
N THR A 861 27.75 24.29 -9.14
CA THR A 861 27.35 23.66 -7.89
C THR A 861 28.16 22.40 -7.72
N VAL A 862 28.71 22.23 -6.53
CA VAL A 862 29.28 20.98 -6.02
C VAL A 862 28.39 20.49 -4.88
N LYS A 863 27.88 19.27 -4.98
CA LYS A 863 27.01 18.67 -3.97
C LYS A 863 27.57 17.33 -3.52
N LEU A 864 27.67 17.16 -2.20
CA LEU A 864 27.91 15.89 -1.51
C LEU A 864 26.63 15.49 -0.77
N SER A 865 26.64 14.39 0.01
CA SER A 865 25.44 13.87 0.72
C SER A 865 24.65 14.97 1.44
N ASP A 866 25.32 15.72 2.31
CA ASP A 866 24.73 16.72 3.21
C ASP A 866 25.32 18.12 3.03
N SER A 867 26.18 18.32 2.02
CA SER A 867 26.87 19.59 1.77
C SER A 867 26.68 20.08 0.35
N ARG A 868 26.62 21.39 0.17
CA ARG A 868 26.56 22.04 -1.14
C ARG A 868 27.40 23.31 -1.14
N VAL A 869 28.18 23.51 -2.20
CA VAL A 869 28.83 24.79 -2.51
C VAL A 869 28.32 25.26 -3.86
N GLU A 870 27.80 26.48 -3.92
CA GLU A 870 27.34 27.15 -5.13
C GLU A 870 28.31 28.29 -5.43
N ALA A 871 28.72 28.43 -6.69
CA ALA A 871 29.65 29.47 -7.10
C ALA A 871 29.06 30.28 -8.25
N ASP A 872 28.98 31.60 -8.08
CA ASP A 872 28.61 32.54 -9.14
C ASP A 872 29.88 33.11 -9.79
N SER A 873 30.08 32.80 -11.06
CA SER A 873 31.35 33.00 -11.75
C SER A 873 31.30 34.11 -12.81
N TYR A 874 32.34 34.92 -12.86
CA TYR A 874 32.62 35.89 -13.92
C TYR A 874 33.92 35.54 -14.64
N HIS A 875 33.87 35.47 -15.96
CA HIS A 875 34.99 35.03 -16.78
C HIS A 875 35.47 36.12 -17.71
N LEU A 876 36.80 36.25 -17.84
CA LEU A 876 37.45 37.08 -18.85
C LEU A 876 38.58 36.28 -19.51
N GLY A 877 38.74 36.43 -20.82
CA GLY A 877 39.83 35.77 -21.53
C GLY A 877 40.25 36.45 -22.82
N ILE A 878 41.48 36.17 -23.20
CA ILE A 878 42.08 36.54 -24.48
C ILE A 878 42.65 35.30 -25.13
N TYR A 879 42.52 35.19 -26.45
CA TYR A 879 43.03 34.05 -27.19
C TYR A 879 43.50 34.45 -28.57
N GLY A 880 44.38 33.62 -29.12
CA GLY A 880 44.91 33.83 -30.46
C GLY A 880 45.35 32.53 -31.11
N GLY A 881 45.53 32.59 -32.42
CA GLY A 881 46.08 31.49 -33.19
C GLY A 881 46.69 31.96 -34.50
N THR A 882 47.63 31.17 -35.01
CA THR A 882 48.26 31.39 -36.31
C THR A 882 48.53 30.08 -37.04
N THR A 883 48.64 30.16 -38.36
CA THR A 883 49.00 29.01 -39.21
C THR A 883 50.22 29.30 -40.09
N SER A 884 51.03 28.27 -40.31
CA SER A 884 52.18 28.30 -41.21
C SER A 884 52.25 26.97 -41.97
N GLY A 885 51.80 26.99 -43.23
CA GLY A 885 51.60 25.76 -43.99
C GLY A 885 50.61 24.82 -43.28
N PRO A 886 50.93 23.54 -43.07
CA PRO A 886 50.06 22.61 -42.34
C PRO A 886 50.12 22.80 -40.82
N MET A 887 51.03 23.61 -40.27
CA MET A 887 51.16 23.77 -38.82
C MET A 887 50.23 24.86 -38.29
N GLY A 888 49.51 24.57 -37.20
CA GLY A 888 48.73 25.54 -36.45
C GLY A 888 49.26 25.71 -35.03
N LEU A 889 49.34 26.95 -34.55
CA LEU A 889 49.67 27.28 -33.16
C LEU A 889 48.54 28.11 -32.56
N ARG A 890 48.10 27.76 -31.35
CA ARG A 890 47.01 28.44 -30.61
C ARG A 890 47.46 28.68 -29.18
N PHE A 891 46.96 29.75 -28.57
CA PHE A 891 47.25 30.08 -27.19
C PHE A 891 46.19 31.01 -26.62
N GLY A 892 46.10 31.06 -25.30
CA GLY A 892 45.20 31.98 -24.63
C GLY A 892 45.43 32.03 -23.13
N LEU A 893 44.80 33.03 -22.53
CA LEU A 893 44.82 33.30 -21.10
C LEU A 893 43.38 33.56 -20.65
N THR A 894 42.96 32.90 -19.57
CA THR A 894 41.65 33.08 -18.95
C THR A 894 41.81 33.41 -17.48
N HIS A 895 40.90 34.20 -16.95
CA HIS A 895 40.80 34.50 -15.54
C HIS A 895 39.32 34.48 -15.12
N SER A 896 39.01 33.75 -14.08
CA SER A 896 37.67 33.60 -13.49
C SER A 896 37.70 34.09 -12.06
N LEU A 897 36.68 34.86 -11.67
CA LEU A 897 36.38 35.22 -10.30
C LEU A 897 35.08 34.53 -9.92
N ASN A 898 35.03 33.89 -8.74
CA ASN A 898 33.84 33.19 -8.26
C ASN A 898 33.51 33.65 -6.84
N ASP A 899 32.24 33.96 -6.59
CA ASP A 899 31.68 34.15 -5.26
C ASP A 899 31.06 32.81 -4.83
N ASN A 900 31.59 32.20 -3.76
CA ASN A 900 31.18 30.87 -3.29
C ASN A 900 30.32 30.98 -2.04
N ASP A 901 29.09 30.45 -2.13
CA ASP A 901 28.19 30.25 -1.01
C ASP A 901 28.13 28.75 -0.65
N SER A 902 28.44 28.44 0.60
CA SER A 902 28.43 27.07 1.12
C SER A 902 27.29 26.86 2.11
N ARG A 903 26.69 25.66 2.06
CA ARG A 903 25.71 25.17 3.02
C ARG A 903 26.01 23.72 3.36
N ARG A 904 26.28 23.44 4.63
CA ARG A 904 26.59 22.12 5.17
C ARG A 904 25.60 21.72 6.26
N GLY A 905 24.88 20.64 6.05
CA GLY A 905 24.03 19.99 7.05
C GLY A 905 24.88 19.06 7.91
N VAL A 906 24.74 19.16 9.22
CA VAL A 906 25.45 18.31 10.17
C VAL A 906 24.43 17.65 11.09
N THR A 907 24.48 16.33 11.21
CA THR A 907 23.62 15.57 12.13
C THR A 907 24.42 14.48 12.82
N TYR A 908 24.46 14.54 14.15
CA TYR A 908 25.09 13.52 14.99
C TYR A 908 24.45 13.56 16.39
N GLY A 909 24.16 12.39 16.96
CA GLY A 909 23.43 12.31 18.22
C GLY A 909 22.09 13.07 18.17
N ALA A 910 21.86 13.97 19.12
CA ALA A 910 20.71 14.87 19.15
C ALA A 910 20.94 16.21 18.42
N VAL A 911 22.13 16.43 17.85
CA VAL A 911 22.52 17.68 17.19
C VAL A 911 22.10 17.65 15.72
N SER A 912 21.42 18.70 15.28
CA SER A 912 21.08 18.95 13.87
C SER A 912 21.31 20.43 13.56
N GLU A 913 22.37 20.72 12.80
CA GLU A 913 22.80 22.08 12.47
C GLU A 913 22.83 22.30 10.94
N THR A 914 22.68 23.56 10.52
CA THR A 914 22.95 23.99 9.14
C THR A 914 23.97 25.11 9.20
N LEU A 915 25.12 24.86 8.61
CA LEU A 915 26.27 25.73 8.63
C LEU A 915 26.44 26.40 7.27
N THR A 916 26.78 27.69 7.26
CA THR A 916 26.93 28.48 6.04
C THR A 916 28.16 29.39 6.09
N ALA A 917 28.88 29.49 4.98
CA ALA A 917 29.97 30.45 4.77
C ALA A 917 29.91 31.03 3.34
N SER A 918 30.38 32.27 3.18
CA SER A 918 30.59 32.92 1.88
C SER A 918 32.06 33.32 1.76
N TYR A 919 32.69 33.05 0.61
CA TYR A 919 34.10 33.35 0.34
C TYR A 919 34.41 33.40 -1.16
N ASP A 920 35.43 34.18 -1.52
CA ASP A 920 35.83 34.33 -2.92
C ASP A 920 36.83 33.24 -3.36
N SER A 921 36.76 32.85 -4.62
CA SER A 921 37.80 32.07 -5.30
C SER A 921 38.13 32.66 -6.67
N GLN A 922 39.30 32.31 -7.18
CA GLN A 922 39.74 32.75 -8.50
C GLN A 922 40.55 31.66 -9.20
N VAL A 923 40.44 31.60 -10.53
CA VAL A 923 41.19 30.65 -11.36
C VAL A 923 41.82 31.37 -12.54
N THR A 924 43.13 31.22 -12.72
CA THR A 924 43.86 31.71 -13.90
C THR A 924 44.35 30.52 -14.72
N GLN A 925 44.05 30.52 -16.02
CA GLN A 925 44.51 29.49 -16.95
C GLN A 925 45.35 30.10 -18.07
N LEU A 926 46.55 29.57 -18.28
CA LEU A 926 47.36 29.80 -19.49
C LEU A 926 47.40 28.52 -20.32
N PHE A 927 47.05 28.59 -21.60
CA PHE A 927 47.08 27.41 -22.46
C PHE A 927 47.74 27.68 -23.81
N GLY A 928 48.26 26.62 -24.42
CA GLY A 928 48.86 26.62 -25.75
C GLY A 928 48.69 25.27 -26.44
N GLU A 929 48.51 25.29 -27.76
CA GLU A 929 48.31 24.09 -28.57
C GLU A 929 49.04 24.18 -29.90
N ALA A 930 49.74 23.11 -30.28
CA ALA A 930 50.34 22.92 -31.59
C ALA A 930 49.62 21.80 -32.34
N SER A 931 49.35 22.00 -33.63
CA SER A 931 48.58 21.07 -34.47
C SER A 931 49.18 20.91 -35.85
N TYR A 932 48.88 19.80 -36.51
CA TYR A 932 49.32 19.52 -37.87
C TYR A 932 48.15 19.08 -38.75
N ARG A 933 47.85 19.88 -39.77
CA ARG A 933 46.75 19.71 -40.70
C ARG A 933 47.05 18.66 -41.78
N ILE A 934 46.12 17.72 -41.97
CA ILE A 934 46.17 16.70 -43.02
C ILE A 934 44.88 16.74 -43.83
N ASP A 935 44.93 17.33 -45.02
CA ASP A 935 43.80 17.35 -45.95
C ASP A 935 43.54 15.97 -46.57
N THR A 936 42.31 15.47 -46.44
CA THR A 936 41.85 14.22 -47.09
C THR A 936 40.74 14.51 -48.09
N ALA A 937 40.43 13.51 -48.94
CA ALA A 937 39.38 13.61 -49.96
C ALA A 937 37.95 13.75 -49.38
N ARG A 938 37.73 13.39 -48.10
CA ARG A 938 36.40 13.41 -47.46
C ARG A 938 36.30 14.37 -46.28
N GLY A 939 37.41 14.86 -45.76
CA GLY A 939 37.46 15.68 -44.55
C GLY A 939 38.86 16.20 -44.24
N LEU A 940 39.02 16.86 -43.10
CA LEU A 940 40.30 17.23 -42.52
C LEU A 940 40.61 16.29 -41.35
N LEU A 941 41.87 15.90 -41.18
CA LEU A 941 42.38 15.32 -39.94
C LEU A 941 43.45 16.25 -39.34
N GLU A 942 43.40 16.45 -38.03
CA GLU A 942 44.33 17.33 -37.32
C GLU A 942 44.77 16.71 -35.98
N PRO A 943 45.89 15.97 -35.95
CA PRO A 943 46.56 15.66 -34.69
C PRO A 943 47.06 16.95 -34.00
N PHE A 944 46.95 16.99 -32.67
CA PHE A 944 47.38 18.12 -31.86
C PHE A 944 47.99 17.68 -30.53
N VAL A 945 48.83 18.55 -29.98
CA VAL A 945 49.33 18.49 -28.61
C VAL A 945 49.07 19.84 -27.94
N GLY A 946 48.46 19.80 -26.76
CA GLY A 946 48.11 20.97 -25.96
C GLY A 946 48.71 20.91 -24.57
N LEU A 947 49.03 22.07 -24.02
CA LEU A 947 49.43 22.28 -22.63
C LEU A 947 48.54 23.36 -22.00
N ALA A 948 48.12 23.18 -20.76
CA ALA A 948 47.43 24.19 -19.97
C ALA A 948 47.95 24.21 -18.53
N GLN A 949 48.35 25.38 -18.03
CA GLN A 949 48.66 25.61 -16.62
C GLN A 949 47.49 26.33 -15.97
N LEU A 950 46.99 25.80 -14.86
CA LEU A 950 45.95 26.42 -14.05
C LEU A 950 46.51 26.73 -12.66
N HIS A 951 46.15 27.91 -12.15
CA HIS A 951 46.36 28.32 -10.78
C HIS A 951 45.02 28.73 -10.20
N ALA A 952 44.53 27.98 -9.21
CA ALA A 952 43.30 28.26 -8.50
C ALA A 952 43.60 28.62 -7.04
N SER A 953 42.85 29.55 -6.48
CA SER A 953 42.98 29.94 -5.06
C SER A 953 41.63 30.32 -4.45
N THR A 954 41.43 30.01 -3.17
CA THR A 954 40.30 30.48 -2.36
C THR A 954 40.77 31.37 -1.21
N ASP A 955 39.96 32.35 -0.83
CA ASP A 955 40.15 33.10 0.40
C ASP A 955 39.79 32.23 1.63
N GLY A 956 40.32 32.61 2.80
CA GLY A 956 39.92 31.99 4.06
C GLY A 956 38.49 32.38 4.47
N PHE A 957 37.82 31.50 5.20
CA PHE A 957 36.40 31.67 5.56
C PHE A 957 36.10 31.20 6.98
N THR A 958 34.92 31.57 7.48
CA THR A 958 34.38 31.04 8.74
C THR A 958 32.90 30.74 8.54
N GLU A 959 32.52 29.50 8.79
CA GLU A 959 31.12 29.09 8.82
C GLU A 959 30.39 29.73 10.01
N SER A 960 29.08 29.85 9.86
CA SER A 960 28.15 30.30 10.88
C SER A 960 26.95 29.35 10.94
N GLY A 961 26.28 29.25 12.08
CA GLY A 961 25.02 28.48 12.21
C GLY A 961 24.97 27.44 13.33
N GLY A 962 26.10 27.14 13.99
CA GLY A 962 26.14 26.12 15.03
C GLY A 962 27.51 25.97 15.71
N ALA A 963 27.58 25.08 16.71
CA ALA A 963 28.81 24.77 17.42
C ALA A 963 29.82 23.99 16.56
N SER A 964 29.32 23.33 15.50
CA SER A 964 30.13 22.55 14.55
C SER A 964 30.72 23.38 13.39
N ALA A 965 30.61 24.72 13.47
CA ALA A 965 31.13 25.65 12.47
C ALA A 965 32.65 25.55 12.34
N LEU A 966 33.13 25.51 11.09
CA LEU A 966 34.53 25.44 10.72
C LEU A 966 35.07 26.79 10.25
N THR A 967 36.34 27.05 10.55
CA THR A 967 37.14 28.09 9.91
C THR A 967 38.10 27.44 8.94
N GLY A 968 38.12 27.90 7.68
CA GLY A 968 39.06 27.45 6.66
C GLY A 968 40.13 28.50 6.36
N SER A 969 41.38 28.07 6.18
CA SER A 969 42.46 28.94 5.70
C SER A 969 42.35 29.20 4.20
N ASP A 970 43.18 30.11 3.68
CA ASP A 970 43.39 30.17 2.22
C ASP A 970 43.89 28.82 1.69
N ALA A 971 43.44 28.48 0.48
CA ALA A 971 43.83 27.25 -0.21
C ALA A 971 44.20 27.56 -1.67
N LYS A 972 45.06 26.71 -2.25
CA LYS A 972 45.54 26.87 -3.63
C LYS A 972 45.73 25.52 -4.30
N MET A 973 45.61 25.51 -5.62
CA MET A 973 45.82 24.32 -6.45
C MET A 973 46.50 24.72 -7.76
N ASP A 974 47.68 24.12 -8.02
CA ASP A 974 48.46 24.35 -9.23
C ASP A 974 48.51 23.07 -10.09
N THR A 975 47.78 23.06 -11.21
CA THR A 975 47.66 21.87 -12.07
C THR A 975 48.07 22.17 -13.50
N THR A 976 48.96 21.33 -14.05
CA THR A 976 49.32 21.35 -15.47
C THR A 976 48.62 20.22 -16.22
N PHE A 977 47.98 20.48 -17.35
CA PHE A 977 47.40 19.46 -18.21
C PHE A 977 48.17 19.36 -19.52
N ALA A 978 48.51 18.13 -19.93
CA ALA A 978 48.94 17.82 -21.29
C ALA A 978 47.84 17.05 -22.00
N THR A 979 47.47 17.47 -23.21
CA THR A 979 46.48 16.79 -24.04
C THR A 979 47.10 16.37 -25.36
N LEU A 980 46.99 15.10 -25.72
CA LEU A 980 47.29 14.57 -27.04
C LEU A 980 45.97 14.16 -27.69
N GLY A 981 45.69 14.64 -28.90
CA GLY A 981 44.44 14.26 -29.55
C GLY A 981 44.47 14.32 -31.07
N LEU A 982 43.36 13.87 -31.63
CA LEU A 982 43.08 13.84 -33.05
C LEU A 982 41.71 14.44 -33.30
N ARG A 983 41.66 15.39 -34.23
CA ARG A 983 40.42 16.05 -34.67
C ARG A 983 40.09 15.72 -36.10
N THR A 984 38.80 15.77 -36.41
CA THR A 984 38.29 15.65 -37.77
C THR A 984 37.25 16.72 -38.05
N GLU A 985 37.25 17.22 -39.28
CA GLU A 985 36.19 18.11 -39.78
C GLU A 985 35.65 17.56 -41.11
N GLN A 986 34.33 17.52 -41.24
CA GLN A 986 33.65 17.00 -42.43
C GLN A 986 32.43 17.84 -42.78
N GLY A 987 32.46 18.45 -43.97
CA GLY A 987 31.31 19.15 -44.54
C GLY A 987 30.29 18.18 -45.16
N PHE A 988 29.01 18.48 -45.01
CA PHE A 988 27.90 17.76 -45.62
C PHE A 988 26.70 18.69 -45.85
N GLU A 989 25.63 18.20 -46.47
CA GLU A 989 24.37 18.95 -46.63
C GLU A 989 23.28 18.36 -45.74
N LEU A 990 22.52 19.22 -45.07
CA LEU A 990 21.37 18.85 -44.24
C LEU A 990 20.19 19.78 -44.57
N GLY A 991 19.13 19.23 -45.16
CA GLY A 991 17.92 20.00 -45.49
C GLY A 991 18.15 21.16 -46.47
N GLY A 992 19.07 21.02 -47.43
CA GLY A 992 19.42 22.06 -48.41
C GLY A 992 20.31 23.17 -47.87
N ARG A 993 20.78 23.05 -46.61
CA ARG A 993 21.76 23.94 -45.98
C ARG A 993 23.09 23.20 -45.83
N ARG A 994 24.18 23.97 -45.82
CA ARG A 994 25.51 23.42 -45.52
C ARG A 994 25.63 23.13 -44.03
N ALA A 995 26.24 22.00 -43.72
CA ALA A 995 26.49 21.49 -42.38
C ALA A 995 27.96 21.12 -42.22
N LEU A 996 28.52 21.29 -41.03
CA LEU A 996 29.90 20.95 -40.69
C LEU A 996 29.87 20.07 -39.44
N PHE A 997 30.39 18.87 -39.56
CA PHE A 997 30.65 18.00 -38.42
C PHE A 997 32.09 18.22 -37.94
N GLU A 998 32.27 18.44 -36.64
CA GLU A 998 33.56 18.44 -35.97
C GLU A 998 33.58 17.30 -34.95
N GLY A 999 34.62 16.46 -35.00
CA GLY A 999 34.86 15.39 -34.03
C GLY A 999 36.25 15.49 -33.42
N GLU A 1000 36.38 15.15 -32.14
CA GLU A 1000 37.65 15.13 -31.41
C GLU A 1000 37.71 13.92 -30.49
N ILE A 1001 38.84 13.23 -30.51
CA ILE A 1001 39.23 12.27 -29.48
C ILE A 1001 40.58 12.69 -28.91
N GLY A 1002 40.75 12.57 -27.60
CA GLY A 1002 41.99 12.96 -26.94
C GLY A 1002 42.25 12.17 -25.67
N LEU A 1003 43.51 12.14 -25.27
CA LEU A 1003 43.96 11.69 -23.96
C LEU A 1003 44.56 12.91 -23.27
N ARG A 1004 44.08 13.20 -22.06
CA ARG A 1004 44.57 14.30 -21.23
C ARG A 1004 45.13 13.73 -19.95
N HIS A 1005 46.32 14.21 -19.58
CA HIS A 1005 47.01 13.85 -18.36
C HIS A 1005 47.26 15.11 -17.52
N ALA A 1006 46.99 15.05 -16.22
CA ALA A 1006 47.20 16.11 -15.26
C ALA A 1006 48.49 15.88 -14.46
N PHE A 1007 49.23 16.95 -14.17
CA PHE A 1007 50.44 16.96 -13.36
C PHE A 1007 50.32 18.01 -12.27
N GLY A 1008 51.09 17.86 -11.19
CA GLY A 1008 51.06 18.77 -10.06
C GLY A 1008 49.98 18.37 -9.07
N ASP A 1009 49.24 19.35 -8.57
CA ASP A 1009 48.19 19.11 -7.57
C ASP A 1009 46.93 18.60 -8.29
N VAL A 1010 46.51 17.37 -7.97
CA VAL A 1010 45.29 16.73 -8.51
C VAL A 1010 44.26 16.45 -7.42
N ASP A 1011 44.70 16.32 -6.17
CA ASP A 1011 43.87 16.19 -4.99
C ASP A 1011 43.74 17.56 -4.31
N PRO A 1012 42.56 18.20 -4.30
CA PRO A 1012 42.40 19.50 -3.65
C PRO A 1012 42.44 19.33 -2.13
N GLU A 1013 43.28 20.11 -1.44
CA GLU A 1013 43.36 20.10 0.02
C GLU A 1013 42.96 21.46 0.61
N THR A 1014 42.25 21.44 1.72
CA THR A 1014 41.97 22.64 2.54
C THR A 1014 42.25 22.35 4.01
N THR A 1015 42.70 23.37 4.75
CA THR A 1015 42.93 23.27 6.20
C THR A 1015 41.77 23.92 6.94
N LEU A 1016 41.13 23.14 7.81
CA LEU A 1016 39.95 23.53 8.57
C LEU A 1016 40.24 23.44 10.07
N ALA A 1017 39.48 24.18 10.87
CA ALA A 1017 39.49 24.06 12.33
C ALA A 1017 38.11 24.34 12.92
N PHE A 1018 37.74 23.57 13.95
CA PHE A 1018 36.62 23.92 14.81
C PHE A 1018 36.98 25.12 15.69
N ALA A 1019 35.98 25.89 16.12
CA ALA A 1019 36.21 26.99 17.06
C ALA A 1019 36.86 26.50 18.37
N GLY A 1020 38.13 26.88 18.59
CA GLY A 1020 38.91 26.47 19.77
C GLY A 1020 39.62 25.12 19.64
N GLY A 1021 39.54 24.45 18.48
CA GLY A 1021 40.23 23.21 18.18
C GLY A 1021 41.56 23.42 17.43
N SER A 1022 42.28 22.33 17.21
CA SER A 1022 43.47 22.29 16.35
C SER A 1022 43.08 22.21 14.87
N GLU A 1023 43.95 22.71 14.01
CA GLU A 1023 43.81 22.61 12.55
C GLU A 1023 43.92 21.15 12.08
N PHE A 1024 43.13 20.80 11.06
CA PHE A 1024 43.17 19.52 10.36
C PHE A 1024 42.95 19.72 8.86
N GLY A 1025 43.63 18.92 8.04
CA GLY A 1025 43.50 18.96 6.58
C GLY A 1025 42.42 17.99 6.08
N VAL A 1026 41.65 18.41 5.09
CA VAL A 1026 40.72 17.54 4.36
C VAL A 1026 40.95 17.64 2.87
N THR A 1027 40.74 16.51 2.19
CA THR A 1027 40.89 16.38 0.75
C THR A 1027 39.51 16.32 0.09
N GLY A 1028 39.29 17.07 -0.98
CA GLY A 1028 38.05 17.04 -1.75
C GLY A 1028 38.13 16.05 -2.91
N ALA A 1029 37.00 15.84 -3.59
CA ALA A 1029 36.97 15.00 -4.79
C ALA A 1029 37.99 15.52 -5.83
N PRO A 1030 38.85 14.65 -6.40
CA PRO A 1030 40.02 15.09 -7.15
C PRO A 1030 39.70 15.49 -8.58
N VAL A 1031 40.69 16.09 -9.24
CA VAL A 1031 40.75 16.14 -10.70
C VAL A 1031 41.44 14.87 -11.20
N ALA A 1032 40.76 14.09 -12.07
CA ALA A 1032 41.36 12.83 -12.53
C ALA A 1032 42.68 13.05 -13.27
N GLU A 1033 43.68 12.24 -12.87
CA GLU A 1033 45.04 12.30 -13.42
C GLU A 1033 45.05 11.93 -14.92
N ASN A 1034 44.24 10.96 -15.33
CA ASN A 1034 44.15 10.48 -16.71
C ASN A 1034 42.70 10.53 -17.19
N THR A 1035 42.45 11.23 -18.30
CA THR A 1035 41.10 11.37 -18.88
C THR A 1035 41.08 11.15 -20.38
N ALA A 1036 40.14 10.33 -20.84
CA ALA A 1036 39.76 10.23 -22.24
C ALA A 1036 38.74 11.32 -22.57
N ILE A 1037 39.03 12.12 -23.60
CA ILE A 1037 38.19 13.22 -24.06
C ILE A 1037 37.51 12.83 -25.36
N LEU A 1038 36.19 13.05 -25.43
CA LEU A 1038 35.39 12.90 -26.64
C LEU A 1038 34.61 14.18 -26.91
N ARG A 1039 34.65 14.69 -28.14
CA ARG A 1039 33.80 15.82 -28.56
C ARG A 1039 33.21 15.57 -29.92
N ALA A 1040 31.96 16.01 -30.08
CA ALA A 1040 31.26 16.00 -31.33
C ALA A 1040 30.40 17.25 -31.42
N SER A 1041 30.46 17.97 -32.54
CA SER A 1041 29.57 19.09 -32.79
C SER A 1041 29.13 19.16 -34.25
N VAL A 1042 27.96 19.74 -34.46
CA VAL A 1042 27.43 20.02 -35.78
C VAL A 1042 27.10 21.50 -35.87
N ALA A 1043 27.67 22.17 -36.86
CA ALA A 1043 27.33 23.53 -37.23
C ALA A 1043 26.43 23.54 -38.48
N LEU A 1044 25.54 24.52 -38.58
CA LEU A 1044 24.58 24.72 -39.66
C LEU A 1044 24.52 26.17 -40.10
N ASP A 1045 24.46 26.39 -41.42
CA ASP A 1045 24.24 27.71 -42.02
C ASP A 1045 22.82 28.20 -41.70
N LEU A 1046 22.72 29.32 -40.96
CA LEU A 1046 21.44 29.97 -40.71
C LEU A 1046 21.10 30.95 -41.84
N ALA A 1047 22.07 31.77 -42.22
CA ALA A 1047 21.99 32.79 -43.27
C ALA A 1047 23.42 33.10 -43.79
N PRO A 1048 23.59 33.81 -44.92
CA PRO A 1048 24.90 34.27 -45.35
C PRO A 1048 25.59 35.06 -44.22
N GLY A 1049 26.72 34.54 -43.72
CA GLY A 1049 27.47 35.16 -42.61
C GLY A 1049 26.97 34.83 -41.20
N ALA A 1050 26.05 33.88 -41.02
CA ALA A 1050 25.59 33.46 -39.68
C ALA A 1050 25.42 31.95 -39.56
N ASP A 1051 25.94 31.37 -38.48
CA ASP A 1051 25.90 29.94 -38.20
C ASP A 1051 25.53 29.61 -36.75
N VAL A 1052 24.85 28.48 -36.58
CA VAL A 1052 24.55 27.89 -35.27
C VAL A 1052 25.23 26.54 -35.15
N SER A 1053 25.78 26.23 -33.98
CA SER A 1053 26.29 24.89 -33.68
C SER A 1053 25.77 24.36 -32.36
N VAL A 1054 25.59 23.05 -32.32
CA VAL A 1054 25.29 22.29 -31.09
C VAL A 1054 26.36 21.23 -30.95
N GLY A 1055 26.89 21.06 -29.74
CA GLY A 1055 27.95 20.10 -29.48
C GLY A 1055 27.84 19.45 -28.12
N TYR A 1056 28.32 18.21 -28.08
CA TYR A 1056 28.54 17.43 -26.88
C TYR A 1056 30.04 17.28 -26.62
N ALA A 1057 30.44 17.33 -25.37
CA ALA A 1057 31.76 16.95 -24.91
C ALA A 1057 31.63 16.02 -23.70
N GLY A 1058 32.47 14.99 -23.64
CA GLY A 1058 32.62 14.13 -22.48
C GLY A 1058 34.08 13.99 -22.08
N ALA A 1059 34.34 13.85 -20.79
CA ALA A 1059 35.63 13.46 -20.22
C ALA A 1059 35.43 12.28 -19.26
N PHE A 1060 36.25 11.24 -19.42
CA PHE A 1060 36.10 9.98 -18.70
C PHE A 1060 37.45 9.56 -18.13
N GLY A 1061 37.56 9.44 -16.82
CA GLY A 1061 38.72 8.91 -16.09
C GLY A 1061 38.25 7.94 -15.01
N ASP A 1062 39.20 7.36 -14.26
CA ASP A 1062 38.87 6.41 -13.19
C ASP A 1062 38.05 7.08 -12.07
N ASP A 1063 38.33 8.36 -11.79
CA ASP A 1063 37.76 9.14 -10.68
C ASP A 1063 36.83 10.28 -11.15
N ILE A 1064 36.55 10.38 -12.45
CA ILE A 1064 35.73 11.47 -13.01
C ILE A 1064 34.91 11.03 -14.22
N THR A 1065 33.66 11.49 -14.25
CA THR A 1065 32.84 11.48 -15.46
C THR A 1065 32.19 12.84 -15.64
N ASP A 1066 32.52 13.52 -16.73
CA ASP A 1066 31.96 14.84 -17.09
C ASP A 1066 31.24 14.80 -18.43
N HIS A 1067 30.12 15.50 -18.49
CA HIS A 1067 29.32 15.71 -19.68
C HIS A 1067 29.05 17.20 -19.87
N ARG A 1068 29.07 17.67 -21.12
CA ARG A 1068 28.72 19.04 -21.46
C ARG A 1068 27.96 19.12 -22.76
N LEU A 1069 26.84 19.82 -22.73
CA LEU A 1069 26.12 20.28 -23.92
C LEU A 1069 26.36 21.78 -24.11
N ALA A 1070 26.56 22.20 -25.35
CA ALA A 1070 26.69 23.61 -25.67
C ALA A 1070 26.01 23.95 -26.99
N ALA A 1071 25.45 25.15 -27.05
CA ALA A 1071 24.93 25.77 -28.25
C ALA A 1071 25.66 27.09 -28.50
N ASN A 1072 26.02 27.35 -29.75
CA ASN A 1072 26.76 28.54 -30.15
C ASN A 1072 26.10 29.21 -31.35
N LEU A 1073 25.97 30.53 -31.31
CA LEU A 1073 25.61 31.37 -32.45
C LEU A 1073 26.82 32.22 -32.83
N ARG A 1074 27.20 32.21 -34.09
CA ARG A 1074 28.28 33.06 -34.64
C ARG A 1074 27.75 33.90 -35.79
N VAL A 1075 28.15 35.17 -35.81
CA VAL A 1075 27.91 36.12 -36.90
C VAL A 1075 29.24 36.64 -37.41
N LYS A 1076 29.42 36.61 -38.73
CA LYS A 1076 30.66 36.90 -39.47
C LYS A 1076 30.49 38.19 -40.28
N PHE A 1077 31.55 39.00 -40.35
CA PHE A 1077 31.58 40.32 -41.01
C PHE A 1077 32.73 40.45 -42.03
#